data_AF-A0A6H2FMV2-F1
#
_entry.id   AF-A0A6H2FMV2-F1
#
_cell.length_a   1.000
_cell.length_b   1.000
_cell.length_c   1.000
_cell.angle_alpha   90.00
_cell.angle_beta   90.00
_cell.angle_gamma   90.00
#
_symmetry.space_group_name_H-M   'P 1'
#
loop_
_entity.id
_entity.type
_entity.pdbx_description
1 polymer ?
#
loop_
_entity_poly.entity_id
_entity_poly.type
_entity_poly.pdbx_seq_one_letter_code
_entity_poly.pdbx_strand_id
1 'polypeptide(L)'
;MEEKNLKFYIIKLRNILYKIYKLFFYKKKIIKLRKIIIEYNYKYHVLNNTNILDYQYDKLISKLEKLENLYPYLKNKYSPTNLVGAKPLVPLNKGYHYIPMLSLNNVFNKNDLFKKFFYPIKRIINKLNFCCELKFDGIAINLLYKNGILINAITRGDGIIGENIINNIFKIKDIPHILKGKIFPKLLEIRGEIFIQKKNFKILNQKKIIKYKSFSNTRSATYGVLRFNKNTNNKFLNLLSFFSYGIGFIDKKIFLSQQEILDKLKFFGIPISKYTKVFSSYHDIIQFYKYFQKKRDFLPYTIDGIVIKINNIEKQNIIGYTNHAPKWAIAYKFPSQEKITLLKKIIFQIGRTGIITPIAKFNTININGVNINFATLYNINEIKRLNLKIGDTIIVQRCGDVIPKITNVIIKKKFKKKNNILIPKKCPSCNSILKKKNNILYCISGLSCKSQLKAYLKHFISRDVININFIGNKLIDKLVDKNLITNNIDLLNLNSSILSKIDHLGTKSIQKILKFLQKKPQVTFSKFLFSLGIPDIGIVKSYNISIFFKTLKNFLNTDLNQLCSIIGIGKKISFNIFNFIKNKNNINMILNLSKKIDIIYPKNIFKKKKFYKKKISITGKFFFITRSDLINKLIMLGAIINININKKTDILILGTNPSSKLLKANKFNIKIIDENQIISLFKEYK
;
A
#
# COMPACT_ATOMS: atom_id res chain seq x y z
N MET A 1 -9.32 67.52 25.69
CA MET A 1 -10.14 66.40 25.17
C MET A 1 -9.28 65.17 24.82
N GLU A 2 -7.98 65.33 24.57
CA GLU A 2 -7.05 64.25 24.20
C GLU A 2 -6.62 63.32 25.36
N GLU A 3 -6.45 63.82 26.59
CA GLU A 3 -6.05 62.98 27.74
C GLU A 3 -7.11 61.94 28.15
N LYS A 4 -8.40 62.27 28.02
CA LYS A 4 -9.51 61.33 28.32
C LYS A 4 -9.54 60.18 27.32
N ASN A 5 -9.20 60.44 26.05
CA ASN A 5 -9.11 59.41 25.02
C ASN A 5 -7.89 58.49 25.22
N LEU A 6 -6.74 59.04 25.65
CA LEU A 6 -5.55 58.26 25.95
C LEU A 6 -5.78 57.31 27.15
N LYS A 7 -6.40 57.79 28.23
CA LYS A 7 -6.79 56.97 29.39
C LYS A 7 -7.73 55.83 28.99
N PHE A 8 -8.71 56.08 28.12
CA PHE A 8 -9.63 55.06 27.62
C PHE A 8 -8.91 53.96 26.82
N TYR A 9 -7.99 54.34 25.93
CA TYR A 9 -7.20 53.37 25.14
C TYR A 9 -6.23 52.55 26.01
N ILE A 10 -5.60 53.16 27.01
CA ILE A 10 -4.71 52.46 27.96
C ILE A 10 -5.51 51.42 28.77
N ILE A 11 -6.70 51.77 29.27
CA ILE A 11 -7.57 50.83 30.00
C ILE A 11 -8.00 49.67 29.08
N LYS A 12 -8.35 49.95 27.82
CA LYS A 12 -8.74 48.93 26.83
C LYS A 12 -7.58 47.98 26.51
N LEU A 13 -6.37 48.49 26.30
CA LEU A 13 -5.15 47.71 26.09
C LEU A 13 -4.79 46.86 27.30
N ARG A 14 -4.88 47.42 28.52
CA ARG A 14 -4.62 46.69 29.77
C ARG A 14 -5.61 45.54 29.97
N ASN A 15 -6.88 45.74 29.62
CA ASN A 15 -7.90 44.69 29.65
C ASN A 15 -7.67 43.59 28.59
N ILE A 16 -7.18 43.94 27.40
CA ILE A 16 -6.82 42.97 26.36
C ILE A 16 -5.58 42.15 26.79
N LEU A 17 -4.54 42.81 27.29
CA LEU A 17 -3.33 42.15 27.80
C LEU A 17 -3.65 41.23 28.98
N TYR A 18 -4.52 41.66 29.89
CA TYR A 18 -4.98 40.83 31.00
C TYR A 18 -5.76 39.60 30.52
N LYS A 19 -6.64 39.75 29.51
CA LYS A 19 -7.35 38.61 28.89
C LYS A 19 -6.37 37.64 28.23
N ILE A 20 -5.37 38.12 27.48
CA ILE A 20 -4.36 37.28 26.82
C ILE A 20 -3.51 36.54 27.85
N TYR A 21 -3.05 37.23 28.89
CA TYR A 21 -2.27 36.64 29.98
C TYR A 21 -3.07 35.53 30.70
N LYS A 22 -4.32 35.81 31.04
CA LYS A 22 -5.24 34.86 31.68
C LYS A 22 -5.43 33.61 30.81
N LEU A 23 -5.61 33.81 29.51
CA LEU A 23 -5.76 32.72 28.52
C LEU A 23 -4.50 31.85 28.41
N PHE A 24 -3.31 32.45 28.43
CA PHE A 24 -2.03 31.72 28.42
C PHE A 24 -1.78 30.94 29.73
N PHE A 25 -2.08 31.56 30.87
CA PHE A 25 -1.97 30.96 32.20
C PHE A 25 -2.88 29.73 32.33
N TYR A 26 -4.17 29.86 31.98
CA TYR A 26 -5.12 28.74 32.06
C TYR A 26 -4.83 27.65 31.03
N LYS A 27 -4.32 27.99 29.84
CA LYS A 27 -3.83 27.01 28.87
C LYS A 27 -2.70 26.15 29.44
N LYS A 28 -1.70 26.75 30.10
CA LYS A 28 -0.63 25.99 30.79
C LYS A 28 -1.20 25.10 31.89
N LYS A 29 -2.14 25.61 32.69
CA LYS A 29 -2.78 24.88 33.80
C LYS A 29 -3.59 23.67 33.30
N ILE A 30 -4.37 23.84 32.23
CA ILE A 30 -5.14 22.77 31.58
C ILE A 30 -4.20 21.69 31.02
N ILE A 31 -3.09 22.06 30.36
CA ILE A 31 -2.11 21.09 29.85
C ILE A 31 -1.47 20.28 30.98
N LYS A 32 -1.11 20.94 32.10
CA LYS A 32 -0.54 20.29 33.27
C LYS A 32 -1.53 19.31 33.92
N LEU A 33 -2.79 19.73 34.08
CA LEU A 33 -3.86 18.87 34.62
C LEU A 33 -4.12 17.65 33.72
N ARG A 34 -4.21 17.84 32.40
CA ARG A 34 -4.35 16.73 31.44
C ARG A 34 -3.20 15.74 31.56
N LYS A 35 -1.95 16.21 31.67
CA LYS A 35 -0.77 15.35 31.81
C LYS A 35 -0.86 14.50 33.08
N ILE A 36 -1.19 15.11 34.22
CA ILE A 36 -1.35 14.42 35.51
C ILE A 36 -2.46 13.37 35.44
N ILE A 37 -3.63 13.71 34.89
CA ILE A 37 -4.77 12.78 34.79
C ILE A 37 -4.46 11.63 33.84
N ILE A 38 -3.75 11.87 32.73
CA ILE A 38 -3.32 10.82 31.79
C ILE A 38 -2.30 9.88 32.45
N GLU A 39 -1.34 10.42 33.21
CA GLU A 39 -0.39 9.62 33.98
C GLU A 39 -1.09 8.76 35.04
N TYR A 40 -2.12 9.28 35.71
CA TYR A 40 -2.90 8.52 36.67
C TYR A 40 -3.79 7.46 36.02
N ASN A 41 -4.45 7.78 34.90
CA ASN A 41 -5.18 6.78 34.10
C ASN A 41 -4.30 5.62 33.67
N TYR A 42 -3.05 5.91 33.31
CA TYR A 42 -2.09 4.89 32.97
C TYR A 42 -1.70 4.03 34.18
N LYS A 43 -1.39 4.64 35.34
CA LYS A 43 -1.07 3.90 36.56
C LYS A 43 -2.22 3.02 37.05
N TYR A 44 -3.44 3.54 37.02
CA TYR A 44 -4.65 2.86 37.47
C TYR A 44 -5.08 1.73 36.53
N HIS A 45 -5.23 2.00 35.22
CA HIS A 45 -5.78 1.01 34.28
C HIS A 45 -4.75 0.09 33.61
N VAL A 46 -3.45 0.43 33.65
CA VAL A 46 -2.39 -0.31 32.93
C VAL A 46 -1.40 -0.96 33.88
N LEU A 47 -1.08 -0.33 35.01
CA LEU A 47 -0.06 -0.83 35.95
C LEU A 47 -0.65 -1.51 37.20
N ASN A 48 -1.98 -1.44 37.44
CA ASN A 48 -2.63 -1.94 38.67
C ASN A 48 -1.90 -1.51 39.96
N ASN A 49 -1.36 -0.29 39.99
CA ASN A 49 -0.55 0.19 41.10
C ASN A 49 -1.05 1.58 41.51
N THR A 50 -1.56 1.73 42.74
CA THR A 50 -2.19 2.96 43.21
C THR A 50 -1.59 3.45 44.54
N ASN A 51 -0.99 4.64 44.50
CA ASN A 51 -0.69 5.46 45.69
C ASN A 51 -1.71 6.62 45.85
N ILE A 52 -2.84 6.58 45.13
CA ILE A 52 -3.81 7.69 45.07
C ILE A 52 -5.22 7.13 45.23
N LEU A 53 -5.97 7.75 46.13
CA LEU A 53 -7.37 7.46 46.44
C LEU A 53 -8.29 8.03 45.35
N ASP A 54 -9.35 7.30 44.98
CA ASP A 54 -10.29 7.67 43.90
C ASP A 54 -10.85 9.10 44.05
N TYR A 55 -11.10 9.54 45.27
CA TYR A 55 -11.54 10.92 45.57
C TYR A 55 -10.59 12.01 45.04
N GLN A 56 -9.27 11.79 45.12
CA GLN A 56 -8.27 12.75 44.62
C GLN A 56 -8.26 12.82 43.09
N TYR A 57 -8.55 11.70 42.43
CA TYR A 57 -8.65 11.61 40.99
C TYR A 57 -9.91 12.34 40.47
N ASP A 58 -11.06 12.11 41.11
CA ASP A 58 -12.33 12.77 40.76
C ASP A 58 -12.23 14.29 40.93
N LYS A 59 -11.53 14.74 41.98
CA LYS A 59 -11.25 16.17 42.19
C LYS A 59 -10.40 16.78 41.06
N LEU A 60 -9.48 16.02 40.46
CA LEU A 60 -8.68 16.47 39.32
C LEU A 60 -9.51 16.52 38.02
N ILE A 61 -10.38 15.54 37.78
CA ILE A 61 -11.31 15.55 36.64
C ILE A 61 -12.28 16.71 36.75
N SER A 62 -12.97 16.87 37.88
CA SER A 62 -13.91 17.97 38.10
C SER A 62 -13.24 19.34 37.91
N LYS A 63 -11.99 19.49 38.36
CA LYS A 63 -11.20 20.71 38.16
C LYS A 63 -10.85 20.95 36.68
N LEU A 64 -10.55 19.90 35.92
CA LEU A 64 -10.31 20.00 34.48
C LEU A 64 -11.60 20.36 33.73
N GLU A 65 -12.74 19.74 34.08
CA GLU A 65 -14.05 20.03 33.50
C GLU A 65 -14.47 21.48 33.71
N LYS A 66 -14.35 21.99 34.95
CA LYS A 66 -14.63 23.41 35.26
C LYS A 66 -13.80 24.35 34.40
N LEU A 67 -12.50 24.07 34.24
CA LEU A 67 -11.60 24.89 33.42
C LEU A 67 -11.91 24.81 31.93
N GLU A 68 -12.32 23.66 31.42
CA GLU A 68 -12.69 23.49 30.01
C GLU A 68 -14.06 24.08 29.67
N ASN A 69 -14.99 24.10 30.62
CA ASN A 69 -16.28 24.77 30.47
C ASN A 69 -16.12 26.30 30.51
N LEU A 70 -15.24 26.82 31.37
CA LEU A 70 -14.89 28.26 31.41
C LEU A 70 -14.10 28.71 30.17
N TYR A 71 -13.36 27.81 29.53
CA TYR A 71 -12.54 28.08 28.34
C TYR A 71 -12.76 27.07 27.21
N PRO A 72 -13.93 27.10 26.53
CA PRO A 72 -14.33 26.07 25.56
C PRO A 72 -13.37 25.94 24.38
N TYR A 73 -12.75 27.05 23.95
CA TYR A 73 -11.77 27.08 22.86
C TYR A 73 -10.42 26.40 23.21
N LEU A 74 -10.17 26.07 24.49
CA LEU A 74 -9.03 25.27 24.93
C LEU A 74 -9.38 23.78 25.07
N LYS A 75 -10.66 23.41 24.95
CA LYS A 75 -11.13 22.02 24.96
C LYS A 75 -10.70 21.32 23.67
N ASN A 76 -10.26 20.06 23.79
CA ASN A 76 -9.87 19.23 22.66
C ASN A 76 -10.62 17.89 22.74
N LYS A 77 -10.94 17.29 21.59
CA LYS A 77 -11.60 15.97 21.49
C LYS A 77 -10.86 14.81 22.19
N TYR A 78 -9.59 15.01 22.54
CA TYR A 78 -8.75 14.04 23.26
C TYR A 78 -8.57 14.38 24.76
N SER A 79 -9.34 15.33 25.29
CA SER A 79 -9.29 15.62 26.73
C SER A 79 -9.81 14.43 27.55
N PRO A 80 -9.21 14.10 28.70
CA PRO A 80 -9.70 13.07 29.61
C PRO A 80 -11.20 13.22 29.97
N THR A 81 -11.70 14.45 30.05
CA THR A 81 -13.11 14.79 30.31
C THR A 81 -14.07 14.30 29.22
N ASN A 82 -13.58 14.11 27.99
CA ASN A 82 -14.36 13.54 26.88
C ASN A 82 -14.20 12.01 26.76
N LEU A 83 -13.37 11.40 27.60
CA LEU A 83 -13.06 9.97 27.59
C LEU A 83 -13.74 9.22 28.75
N VAL A 84 -14.32 9.93 29.72
CA VAL A 84 -15.13 9.35 30.80
C VAL A 84 -16.42 8.78 30.19
N GLY A 85 -16.63 7.46 30.32
CA GLY A 85 -17.87 6.79 29.93
C GLY A 85 -18.04 6.39 28.45
N ALA A 86 -17.02 6.56 27.58
CA ALA A 86 -17.17 6.22 26.16
C ALA A 86 -17.11 4.70 25.89
N LYS A 87 -18.22 4.13 25.40
CA LYS A 87 -18.30 2.76 24.82
C LYS A 87 -17.14 2.54 23.83
N PRO A 88 -16.37 1.43 23.91
CA PRO A 88 -15.37 1.15 22.90
C PRO A 88 -16.09 0.70 21.64
N LEU A 89 -15.85 1.36 20.51
CA LEU A 89 -15.79 0.80 19.15
C LEU A 89 -15.90 1.94 18.13
N VAL A 90 -14.75 2.49 17.72
CA VAL A 90 -14.66 3.11 16.40
C VAL A 90 -13.98 2.07 15.49
N PRO A 91 -14.54 1.72 14.31
CA PRO A 91 -13.82 0.91 13.35
C PRO A 91 -12.47 1.56 13.01
N LEU A 92 -11.47 0.76 12.64
CA LEU A 92 -10.16 1.29 12.23
C LEU A 92 -10.33 2.29 11.09
N ASN A 93 -10.29 3.58 11.39
CA ASN A 93 -10.47 4.64 10.41
C ASN A 93 -9.24 4.72 9.51
N LYS A 94 -9.43 5.09 8.25
CA LYS A 94 -8.32 5.35 7.33
C LYS A 94 -7.56 6.61 7.77
N GLY A 95 -6.23 6.56 7.74
CA GLY A 95 -5.35 7.69 7.98
C GLY A 95 -4.45 7.96 6.78
N TYR A 96 -4.15 9.23 6.53
CA TYR A 96 -3.23 9.65 5.46
C TYR A 96 -1.84 9.91 6.03
N HIS A 97 -0.82 9.48 5.30
CA HIS A 97 0.56 9.85 5.61
C HIS A 97 0.88 11.25 5.07
N TYR A 98 1.63 12.06 5.83
CA TYR A 98 2.08 13.38 5.32
C TYR A 98 3.09 13.21 4.19
N ILE A 99 3.96 12.21 4.32
CA ILE A 99 4.89 11.79 3.27
C ILE A 99 4.61 10.33 2.97
N PRO A 100 4.59 9.90 1.69
CA PRO A 100 4.37 8.50 1.35
C PRO A 100 5.33 7.54 2.07
N MET A 101 4.82 6.40 2.51
CA MET A 101 5.61 5.27 3.02
C MET A 101 5.90 4.29 1.89
N LEU A 102 7.08 4.44 1.29
CA LEU A 102 7.52 3.61 0.17
C LEU A 102 8.07 2.25 0.62
N SER A 103 8.22 1.33 -0.34
CA SER A 103 8.90 0.05 -0.13
C SER A 103 10.42 0.18 -0.37
N LEU A 104 11.17 -0.91 -0.20
CA LEU A 104 12.59 -0.97 -0.58
C LEU A 104 12.76 -1.90 -1.78
N ASN A 105 13.69 -1.54 -2.67
CA ASN A 105 14.18 -2.46 -3.68
C ASN A 105 14.97 -3.59 -3.00
N ASN A 106 14.89 -4.80 -3.56
CA ASN A 106 15.53 -5.99 -3.00
C ASN A 106 16.65 -6.49 -3.90
N VAL A 107 17.74 -6.96 -3.29
CA VAL A 107 18.81 -7.74 -3.92
C VAL A 107 19.11 -8.98 -3.09
N PHE A 108 19.56 -10.04 -3.76
CA PHE A 108 19.73 -11.38 -3.15
C PHE A 108 21.16 -11.90 -3.27
N ASN A 109 22.00 -11.28 -4.08
CA ASN A 109 23.39 -11.68 -4.27
C ASN A 109 24.31 -10.44 -4.36
N LYS A 110 25.61 -10.69 -4.15
CA LYS A 110 26.67 -9.67 -4.11
C LYS A 110 26.77 -8.89 -5.43
N ASN A 111 26.65 -9.59 -6.56
CA ASN A 111 26.77 -9.01 -7.91
C ASN A 111 25.61 -8.05 -8.21
N ASP A 112 24.38 -8.44 -7.91
CA ASP A 112 23.18 -7.60 -8.04
C ASP A 112 23.26 -6.37 -7.13
N LEU A 113 23.72 -6.53 -5.89
CA LEU A 113 23.93 -5.41 -4.97
C LEU A 113 24.91 -4.39 -5.57
N PHE A 114 26.03 -4.86 -6.13
CA PHE A 114 26.99 -3.95 -6.76
C PHE A 114 26.40 -3.26 -7.98
N LYS A 115 25.86 -4.01 -8.95
CA LYS A 115 25.36 -3.49 -10.22
C LYS A 115 24.14 -2.57 -10.08
N LYS A 116 23.21 -2.88 -9.17
CA LYS A 116 21.93 -2.16 -9.04
C LYS A 116 21.95 -1.03 -8.01
N PHE A 117 22.89 -1.04 -7.07
CA PHE A 117 22.96 -0.03 -6.01
C PHE A 117 24.27 0.75 -6.05
N PHE A 118 25.40 0.11 -5.80
CA PHE A 118 26.68 0.81 -5.67
C PHE A 118 27.15 1.46 -6.98
N TYR A 119 27.04 0.76 -8.11
CA TYR A 119 27.50 1.26 -9.39
C TYR A 119 26.76 2.54 -9.86
N PRO A 120 25.41 2.59 -9.85
CA PRO A 120 24.69 3.82 -10.18
C PRO A 120 25.01 4.99 -9.25
N ILE A 121 25.22 4.72 -7.95
CA ILE A 121 25.51 5.76 -6.96
C ILE A 121 26.92 6.32 -7.15
N LYS A 122 27.92 5.46 -7.40
CA LYS A 122 29.31 5.89 -7.64
C LYS A 122 29.44 6.86 -8.81
N ARG A 123 28.63 6.69 -9.86
CA ARG A 123 28.60 7.61 -11.01
C ARG A 123 28.13 9.02 -10.67
N ILE A 124 27.45 9.19 -9.54
CA ILE A 124 26.92 10.48 -9.09
C ILE A 124 27.83 11.06 -7.99
N ILE A 125 28.37 10.22 -7.09
CA ILE A 125 29.10 10.66 -5.91
C ILE A 125 30.21 9.68 -5.53
N ASN A 126 31.46 10.16 -5.42
CA ASN A 126 32.64 9.32 -5.22
C ASN A 126 32.84 8.79 -3.78
N LYS A 127 32.57 9.60 -2.73
CA LYS A 127 32.75 9.20 -1.32
C LYS A 127 31.42 9.26 -0.55
N LEU A 128 31.05 8.13 0.04
CA LEU A 128 29.79 7.94 0.78
C LEU A 128 29.97 6.99 1.96
N ASN A 129 29.32 7.34 3.06
CA ASN A 129 29.11 6.44 4.18
C ASN A 129 27.70 5.84 4.08
N PHE A 130 27.54 4.62 4.57
CA PHE A 130 26.29 3.86 4.53
C PHE A 130 25.88 3.46 5.94
N CYS A 131 24.67 3.85 6.34
CA CYS A 131 24.04 3.35 7.55
C CYS A 131 23.40 1.99 7.25
N CYS A 132 23.90 0.94 7.91
CA CYS A 132 23.44 -0.43 7.77
C CYS A 132 22.64 -0.86 9.00
N GLU A 133 21.42 -1.33 8.75
CA GLU A 133 20.44 -1.70 9.78
C GLU A 133 19.97 -3.15 9.55
N LEU A 134 19.54 -3.84 10.61
CA LEU A 134 18.89 -5.14 10.45
C LEU A 134 17.50 -4.97 9.82
N LYS A 135 17.15 -5.87 8.90
CA LYS A 135 15.83 -5.86 8.27
C LYS A 135 14.87 -6.74 9.08
N PHE A 136 14.12 -6.11 9.98
CA PHE A 136 13.14 -6.79 10.83
C PHE A 136 11.97 -7.34 10.03
N ASP A 137 11.50 -8.54 10.39
CA ASP A 137 10.30 -9.12 9.80
C ASP A 137 9.05 -8.84 10.65
N GLY A 138 8.47 -7.65 10.43
CA GLY A 138 7.32 -7.15 11.17
C GLY A 138 6.33 -6.35 10.33
N ILE A 139 5.76 -5.29 10.90
CA ILE A 139 4.83 -4.38 10.23
C ILE A 139 5.30 -2.95 10.40
N ALA A 140 5.50 -2.29 9.26
CA ALA A 140 5.81 -0.88 9.20
C ALA A 140 4.66 0.00 9.75
N ILE A 141 5.02 0.88 10.67
CA ILE A 141 4.13 1.85 11.33
C ILE A 141 4.68 3.27 11.20
N ASN A 142 3.80 4.25 11.13
CA ASN A 142 4.10 5.67 11.20
C ASN A 142 3.41 6.28 12.42
N LEU A 143 4.20 6.84 13.33
CA LEU A 143 3.77 7.46 14.59
C LEU A 143 3.88 8.97 14.46
N LEU A 144 2.78 9.69 14.63
CA LEU A 144 2.77 11.15 14.56
C LEU A 144 2.78 11.74 15.97
N TYR A 145 3.82 12.49 16.26
CA TYR A 145 3.96 13.27 17.48
C TYR A 145 3.71 14.74 17.19
N LYS A 146 2.94 15.40 18.06
CA LYS A 146 2.73 16.84 18.06
C LYS A 146 3.24 17.42 19.36
N ASN A 147 4.24 18.30 19.30
CA ASN A 147 4.92 18.85 20.48
C ASN A 147 5.37 17.75 21.46
N GLY A 148 5.92 16.65 20.95
CA GLY A 148 6.36 15.51 21.75
C GLY A 148 5.27 14.55 22.25
N ILE A 149 3.98 14.80 21.96
CA ILE A 149 2.87 13.92 22.37
C ILE A 149 2.39 13.08 21.18
N LEU A 150 2.28 11.76 21.36
CA LEU A 150 1.75 10.85 20.34
C LEU A 150 0.26 11.11 20.12
N ILE A 151 -0.09 11.54 18.91
CA ILE A 151 -1.49 11.89 18.54
C ILE A 151 -2.09 10.95 17.50
N ASN A 152 -1.28 10.21 16.76
CA ASN A 152 -1.78 9.32 15.71
C ASN A 152 -0.80 8.19 15.39
N ALA A 153 -1.31 7.05 14.95
CA ALA A 153 -0.48 5.95 14.47
C ALA A 153 -1.14 5.21 13.30
N ILE A 154 -0.45 5.16 12.16
CA ILE A 154 -1.00 4.68 10.89
C ILE A 154 -0.10 3.58 10.32
N THR A 155 -0.69 2.41 10.00
CA THR A 155 0.02 1.33 9.28
C THR A 155 0.38 1.75 7.86
N ARG A 156 1.40 1.17 7.22
CA ARG A 156 1.74 1.53 5.83
C ARG A 156 0.58 1.53 4.80
N GLY A 157 -0.31 0.53 4.85
CA GLY A 157 -1.36 0.37 3.84
C GLY A 157 -0.82 0.32 2.40
N ASP A 158 -1.35 1.18 1.52
CA ASP A 158 -0.89 1.33 0.12
C ASP A 158 0.29 2.31 -0.03
N GLY A 159 0.78 2.87 1.08
CA GLY A 159 1.86 3.86 1.15
C GLY A 159 1.38 5.30 1.21
N ILE A 160 0.13 5.60 0.85
CA ILE A 160 -0.50 6.93 0.96
C ILE A 160 -1.54 6.91 2.08
N ILE A 161 -2.33 5.84 2.12
CA ILE A 161 -3.42 5.62 3.05
C ILE A 161 -3.16 4.34 3.82
N GLY A 162 -3.23 4.47 5.14
CA GLY A 162 -3.13 3.37 6.07
C GLY A 162 -4.33 3.23 6.98
N GLU A 163 -4.28 2.25 7.87
CA GLU A 163 -5.26 2.09 8.95
C GLU A 163 -4.75 2.76 10.22
N ASN A 164 -5.59 3.56 10.86
CA ASN A 164 -5.30 4.18 12.13
C ASN A 164 -5.47 3.16 13.26
N ILE A 165 -4.37 2.84 13.94
CA ILE A 165 -4.31 1.85 15.02
C ILE A 165 -3.85 2.46 16.36
N ILE A 166 -4.04 3.78 16.55
CA ILE A 166 -3.57 4.52 17.74
C ILE A 166 -3.94 3.85 19.08
N ASN A 167 -5.17 3.34 19.21
CA ASN A 167 -5.65 2.68 20.42
C ASN A 167 -4.85 1.40 20.76
N ASN A 168 -4.34 0.70 19.73
CA ASN A 168 -3.54 -0.51 19.92
C ASN A 168 -2.08 -0.15 20.21
N ILE A 169 -1.57 0.92 19.61
CA ILE A 169 -0.21 1.43 19.84
C ILE A 169 -0.01 1.87 21.28
N PHE A 170 -1.02 2.47 21.91
CA PHE A 170 -0.96 2.83 23.32
C PHE A 170 -0.77 1.65 24.29
N LYS A 171 -0.92 0.41 23.82
CA LYS A 171 -0.73 -0.80 24.62
C LYS A 171 0.63 -1.47 24.39
N ILE A 172 1.47 -0.92 23.50
CA ILE A 172 2.81 -1.43 23.19
C ILE A 172 3.81 -0.69 24.07
N LYS A 173 4.45 -1.41 25.00
CA LYS A 173 5.34 -0.82 26.03
C LYS A 173 6.52 -0.04 25.45
N ASP A 174 7.06 -0.51 24.34
CA ASP A 174 8.24 0.05 23.69
C ASP A 174 7.97 1.43 23.04
N ILE A 175 6.71 1.84 22.86
CA ILE A 175 6.36 3.09 22.18
C ILE A 175 6.01 4.16 23.22
N PRO A 176 6.84 5.21 23.38
CA PRO A 176 6.57 6.26 24.35
C PRO A 176 5.37 7.12 23.90
N HIS A 177 4.42 7.35 24.80
CA HIS A 177 3.30 8.26 24.58
C HIS A 177 3.75 9.73 24.53
N ILE A 178 4.80 10.05 25.29
CA ILE A 178 5.43 11.36 25.37
C ILE A 178 6.93 11.17 25.15
N LEU A 179 7.50 11.91 24.22
CA LEU A 179 8.94 11.89 23.96
C LEU A 179 9.72 12.46 25.16
N LYS A 180 10.91 11.92 25.42
CA LYS A 180 11.83 12.44 26.44
C LYS A 180 12.51 13.72 25.94
N GLY A 181 12.64 14.73 26.79
CA GLY A 181 13.30 16.00 26.46
C GLY A 181 12.41 17.23 26.70
N LYS A 182 12.91 18.41 26.34
CA LYS A 182 12.21 19.70 26.49
C LYS A 182 11.86 20.37 25.15
N ILE A 183 12.68 20.15 24.13
CA ILE A 183 12.57 20.79 22.82
C ILE A 183 12.21 19.73 21.78
N PHE A 184 11.04 19.87 21.18
CA PHE A 184 10.53 18.97 20.16
C PHE A 184 10.12 19.74 18.91
N PRO A 185 10.23 19.12 17.73
CA PRO A 185 9.57 19.62 16.53
C PRO A 185 8.06 19.73 16.78
N LYS A 186 7.38 20.71 16.14
CA LYS A 186 5.93 20.89 16.32
C LYS A 186 5.18 19.67 15.81
N LEU A 187 5.66 19.08 14.72
CA LEU A 187 5.16 17.84 14.14
C LEU A 187 6.34 16.95 13.75
N LEU A 188 6.30 15.70 14.20
CA LEU A 188 7.31 14.70 13.90
C LEU A 188 6.63 13.36 13.58
N GLU A 189 6.84 12.85 12.37
CA GLU A 189 6.52 11.47 12.02
C GLU A 189 7.73 10.56 12.27
N ILE A 190 7.54 9.56 13.11
CA ILE A 190 8.53 8.52 13.42
C ILE A 190 8.10 7.23 12.72
N ARG A 191 9.01 6.64 11.94
CA ARG A 191 8.76 5.40 11.21
C ARG A 191 9.54 4.27 11.85
N GLY A 192 8.92 3.10 11.90
CA GLY A 192 9.56 1.91 12.46
C GLY A 192 8.80 0.64 12.15
N GLU A 193 9.32 -0.47 12.66
CA GLU A 193 8.73 -1.79 12.50
C GLU A 193 8.23 -2.28 13.86
N ILE A 194 6.96 -2.69 13.92
CA ILE A 194 6.42 -3.45 15.04
C ILE A 194 6.65 -4.92 14.74
N PHE A 195 7.14 -5.68 15.69
CA PHE A 195 7.41 -7.11 15.54
C PHE A 195 7.15 -7.85 16.86
N ILE A 196 7.14 -9.18 16.81
CA ILE A 196 7.06 -10.04 17.99
C ILE A 196 8.38 -10.80 18.17
N GLN A 197 8.89 -10.81 19.40
CA GLN A 197 10.09 -11.60 19.74
C GLN A 197 9.78 -13.11 19.64
N LYS A 198 10.79 -13.92 19.28
CA LYS A 198 10.66 -15.38 19.13
C LYS A 198 10.11 -16.05 20.41
N LYS A 199 10.54 -15.60 21.60
CA LYS A 199 10.02 -16.13 22.87
C LYS A 199 8.51 -15.85 23.02
N ASN A 200 8.10 -14.61 22.75
CA ASN A 200 6.73 -14.16 22.87
C ASN A 200 5.83 -14.82 21.80
N PHE A 201 6.38 -15.08 20.62
CA PHE A 201 5.70 -15.83 19.55
C PHE A 201 5.39 -17.27 19.97
N LYS A 202 6.35 -17.97 20.61
CA LYS A 202 6.12 -19.32 21.16
C LYS A 202 5.01 -19.29 22.21
N ILE A 203 5.10 -18.38 23.19
CA ILE A 203 4.07 -18.20 24.23
C ILE A 203 2.70 -17.92 23.61
N LEU A 204 2.65 -17.03 22.62
CA LEU A 204 1.40 -16.65 21.97
C LEU A 204 0.77 -17.84 21.22
N ASN A 205 1.57 -18.65 20.53
CA ASN A 205 1.07 -19.83 19.84
C ASN A 205 0.61 -20.91 20.83
N GLN A 206 1.36 -21.16 21.91
CA GLN A 206 0.95 -22.08 22.97
C GLN A 206 -0.41 -21.69 23.58
N LYS A 207 -0.58 -20.41 23.92
CA LYS A 207 -1.86 -19.89 24.46
C LYS A 207 -3.01 -19.91 23.45
N LYS A 208 -2.73 -19.92 22.15
CA LYS A 208 -3.75 -19.97 21.08
C LYS A 208 -4.25 -21.38 20.76
N ILE A 209 -3.44 -22.42 20.96
CA ILE A 209 -3.78 -23.82 20.64
C ILE A 209 -5.10 -24.26 21.30
N ILE A 210 -5.43 -23.66 22.45
CA ILE A 210 -6.63 -23.97 23.22
C ILE A 210 -7.95 -23.48 22.55
N LYS A 211 -7.92 -22.51 21.61
CA LYS A 211 -9.14 -22.00 20.92
C LYS A 211 -9.02 -21.64 19.43
N TYR A 212 -7.81 -21.51 18.84
CA TYR A 212 -7.63 -21.02 17.47
C TYR A 212 -6.39 -21.58 16.75
N LYS A 213 -6.41 -21.53 15.41
CA LYS A 213 -5.26 -21.89 14.55
C LYS A 213 -4.02 -21.05 14.90
N SER A 214 -2.88 -21.72 15.09
CA SER A 214 -1.58 -21.10 15.35
C SER A 214 -1.14 -20.19 14.21
N PHE A 215 -0.35 -19.17 14.54
CA PHE A 215 0.28 -18.32 13.53
C PHE A 215 1.52 -19.02 12.96
N SER A 216 1.68 -18.91 11.65
CA SER A 216 2.77 -19.57 10.92
C SER A 216 4.12 -18.88 11.09
N ASN A 217 4.16 -17.56 11.19
CA ASN A 217 5.40 -16.80 11.37
C ASN A 217 5.19 -15.55 12.23
N THR A 218 6.30 -14.94 12.65
CA THR A 218 6.33 -13.76 13.53
C THR A 218 5.62 -12.56 12.89
N ARG A 219 5.74 -12.36 11.57
CA ARG A 219 5.06 -11.29 10.84
C ARG A 219 3.54 -11.42 10.90
N SER A 220 3.02 -12.61 10.59
CA SER A 220 1.59 -12.92 10.61
C SER A 220 1.03 -12.86 12.03
N ALA A 221 1.79 -13.29 13.04
CA ALA A 221 1.42 -13.12 14.44
C ALA A 221 1.32 -11.64 14.81
N THR A 222 2.36 -10.85 14.50
CA THR A 222 2.36 -9.39 14.73
C THR A 222 1.14 -8.74 14.10
N TYR A 223 0.81 -9.10 12.84
CA TYR A 223 -0.35 -8.57 12.13
C TYR A 223 -1.67 -8.94 12.80
N GLY A 224 -1.81 -10.22 13.15
CA GLY A 224 -3.02 -10.72 13.80
C GLY A 224 -3.25 -10.09 15.17
N VAL A 225 -2.18 -9.89 15.95
CA VAL A 225 -2.26 -9.22 17.25
C VAL A 225 -2.63 -7.74 17.07
N LEU A 226 -1.97 -7.03 16.16
CA LEU A 226 -2.25 -5.61 15.92
C LEU A 226 -3.67 -5.32 15.43
N ARG A 227 -4.35 -6.29 14.79
CA ARG A 227 -5.69 -6.12 14.22
C ARG A 227 -6.80 -6.87 14.94
N PHE A 228 -6.51 -7.44 16.11
CA PHE A 228 -7.50 -8.21 16.84
C PHE A 228 -8.58 -7.28 17.43
N ASN A 229 -9.74 -7.19 16.77
CA ASN A 229 -10.80 -6.20 17.03
C ASN A 229 -12.02 -6.74 17.80
N LYS A 230 -11.95 -7.89 18.49
CA LYS A 230 -13.10 -8.36 19.28
C LYS A 230 -13.03 -7.91 20.73
N ASN A 231 -13.94 -6.99 21.11
CA ASN A 231 -14.54 -6.65 22.41
C ASN A 231 -13.77 -6.80 23.75
N THR A 232 -12.47 -7.03 23.75
CA THR A 232 -11.70 -7.16 24.99
C THR A 232 -10.32 -6.57 24.79
N ASN A 233 -9.79 -5.98 25.86
CA ASN A 233 -8.38 -5.63 25.98
C ASN A 233 -7.51 -6.76 25.40
N ASN A 234 -6.96 -6.55 24.19
CA ASN A 234 -6.05 -7.52 23.60
C ASN A 234 -4.78 -7.58 24.46
N LYS A 235 -4.79 -8.49 25.45
CA LYS A 235 -3.72 -8.70 26.43
C LYS A 235 -2.38 -9.03 25.77
N PHE A 236 -2.38 -9.41 24.48
CA PHE A 236 -1.18 -9.77 23.73
C PHE A 236 -0.47 -8.57 23.08
N LEU A 237 -1.04 -7.35 23.11
CA LEU A 237 -0.37 -6.17 22.55
C LEU A 237 0.94 -5.83 23.28
N ASN A 238 1.02 -6.15 24.58
CA ASN A 238 2.24 -5.97 25.38
C ASN A 238 3.38 -6.94 25.00
N LEU A 239 3.11 -7.96 24.17
CA LEU A 239 4.10 -8.90 23.66
C LEU A 239 4.83 -8.38 22.42
N LEU A 240 4.31 -7.30 21.81
CA LEU A 240 4.89 -6.67 20.65
C LEU A 240 6.02 -5.73 21.06
N SER A 241 7.04 -5.67 20.23
CA SER A 241 8.16 -4.75 20.32
C SER A 241 8.18 -3.80 19.14
N PHE A 242 8.90 -2.69 19.30
CA PHE A 242 9.05 -1.67 18.27
C PHE A 242 10.51 -1.24 18.14
N PHE A 243 10.97 -1.06 16.90
CA PHE A 243 12.22 -0.34 16.61
C PHE A 243 11.98 0.69 15.53
N SER A 244 12.49 1.90 15.74
CA SER A 244 12.52 2.92 14.70
C SER A 244 13.69 2.72 13.74
N TYR A 245 13.45 3.08 12.47
CA TYR A 245 14.44 3.08 11.40
C TYR A 245 14.56 4.46 10.72
N GLY A 246 13.88 5.49 11.23
CA GLY A 246 13.94 6.84 10.66
C GLY A 246 12.66 7.64 10.84
N ILE A 247 12.56 8.73 10.08
CA ILE A 247 11.48 9.72 10.18
C ILE A 247 10.73 9.89 8.85
N GLY A 248 9.52 10.44 8.94
CA GLY A 248 8.73 10.92 7.81
C GLY A 248 8.75 12.44 7.73
N PHE A 249 7.57 13.06 7.84
CA PHE A 249 7.44 14.51 7.96
C PHE A 249 8.06 15.06 9.24
N ILE A 250 8.74 16.19 9.12
CA ILE A 250 9.20 17.03 10.23
C ILE A 250 9.07 18.49 9.78
N ASP A 251 8.63 19.36 10.69
CA ASP A 251 8.38 20.78 10.40
C ASP A 251 9.67 21.59 10.19
N LYS A 252 10.78 21.20 10.84
CA LYS A 252 12.11 21.77 10.60
C LYS A 252 13.11 20.65 10.32
N LYS A 253 13.66 20.62 9.10
CA LYS A 253 14.70 19.64 8.73
C LYS A 253 16.06 20.14 9.20
N ILE A 254 16.63 19.49 10.21
CA ILE A 254 17.94 19.82 10.79
C ILE A 254 18.68 18.51 11.09
N PHE A 255 18.88 17.67 10.08
CA PHE A 255 19.71 16.47 10.22
C PHE A 255 20.61 16.33 9.01
N LEU A 256 21.91 16.14 9.25
CA LEU A 256 22.92 15.95 8.22
C LEU A 256 23.03 14.47 7.85
N SER A 257 22.78 13.58 8.82
CA SER A 257 22.92 12.13 8.63
C SER A 257 21.77 11.27 9.18
N GLN A 258 21.63 10.07 8.61
CA GLN A 258 20.72 9.02 9.07
C GLN A 258 21.09 8.57 10.48
N GLN A 259 22.38 8.51 10.81
CA GLN A 259 22.87 8.22 12.15
C GLN A 259 22.39 9.25 13.17
N GLU A 260 22.54 10.56 12.89
CA GLU A 260 22.03 11.63 13.76
C GLU A 260 20.52 11.53 14.00
N ILE A 261 19.74 11.17 12.98
CA ILE A 261 18.30 10.94 13.13
C ILE A 261 18.05 9.85 14.17
N LEU A 262 18.73 8.71 14.05
CA LEU A 262 18.55 7.58 14.95
C LEU A 262 19.00 7.91 16.38
N ASP A 263 20.12 8.63 16.53
CA ASP A 263 20.62 9.07 17.83
C ASP A 263 19.65 10.06 18.49
N LYS A 264 19.07 10.98 17.71
CA LYS A 264 18.05 11.90 18.22
C LYS A 264 16.76 11.18 18.64
N LEU A 265 16.34 10.18 17.88
CA LEU A 265 15.19 9.34 18.25
C LEU A 265 15.47 8.56 19.53
N LYS A 266 16.67 7.98 19.67
CA LYS A 266 17.10 7.32 20.91
C LYS A 266 17.06 8.27 22.10
N PHE A 267 17.55 9.50 21.93
CA PHE A 267 17.46 10.55 22.95
C PHE A 267 16.01 10.87 23.35
N PHE A 268 15.09 10.89 22.39
CA PHE A 268 13.65 11.04 22.65
C PHE A 268 12.99 9.82 23.32
N GLY A 269 13.75 8.78 23.66
CA GLY A 269 13.26 7.56 24.29
C GLY A 269 12.63 6.57 23.30
N ILE A 270 12.84 6.77 22.00
CA ILE A 270 12.38 5.85 20.96
C ILE A 270 13.40 4.71 20.83
N PRO A 271 12.97 3.44 20.90
CA PRO A 271 13.88 2.31 20.77
C PRO A 271 14.44 2.23 19.35
N ILE A 272 15.75 2.05 19.25
CA ILE A 272 16.47 1.76 18.00
C ILE A 272 17.25 0.46 18.13
N SER A 273 17.57 -0.16 16.99
CA SER A 273 18.40 -1.37 16.98
C SER A 273 19.82 -1.06 17.48
N LYS A 274 20.31 -1.85 18.44
CA LYS A 274 21.72 -1.77 18.90
C LYS A 274 22.74 -2.22 17.86
N TYR A 275 22.27 -2.83 16.76
CA TYR A 275 23.13 -3.37 15.71
C TYR A 275 23.29 -2.43 14.51
N THR A 276 22.69 -1.26 14.55
CA THR A 276 22.89 -0.24 13.51
C THR A 276 24.35 0.24 13.53
N LYS A 277 24.99 0.25 12.36
CA LYS A 277 26.37 0.71 12.19
C LYS A 277 26.56 1.47 10.88
N VAL A 278 27.49 2.42 10.87
CA VAL A 278 27.89 3.16 9.68
C VAL A 278 29.17 2.56 9.11
N PHE A 279 29.20 2.37 7.79
CA PHE A 279 30.34 1.81 7.07
C PHE A 279 30.72 2.71 5.88
N SER A 280 32.01 2.88 5.64
CA SER A 280 32.54 3.54 4.45
C SER A 280 32.95 2.55 3.35
N SER A 281 33.24 1.29 3.73
CA SER A 281 33.72 0.24 2.84
C SER A 281 32.62 -0.72 2.42
N TYR A 282 32.57 -1.04 1.11
CA TYR A 282 31.73 -2.11 0.58
C TYR A 282 32.06 -3.46 1.21
N HIS A 283 33.34 -3.72 1.48
CA HIS A 283 33.79 -4.98 2.06
C HIS A 283 33.21 -5.19 3.46
N ASP A 284 33.24 -4.16 4.30
CA ASP A 284 32.75 -4.24 5.69
C ASP A 284 31.23 -4.43 5.74
N ILE A 285 30.49 -3.83 4.80
CA ILE A 285 29.05 -4.06 4.64
C ILE A 285 28.77 -5.53 4.31
N ILE A 286 29.59 -6.16 3.47
CA ILE A 286 29.46 -7.59 3.15
C ILE A 286 29.82 -8.48 4.35
N GLN A 287 30.83 -8.10 5.14
CA GLN A 287 31.16 -8.82 6.38
C GLN A 287 30.02 -8.72 7.41
N PHE A 288 29.44 -7.53 7.58
CA PHE A 288 28.27 -7.30 8.43
C PHE A 288 27.08 -8.15 7.99
N TYR A 289 26.81 -8.22 6.68
CA TYR A 289 25.79 -9.11 6.11
C TYR A 289 26.07 -10.59 6.45
N LYS A 290 27.28 -11.08 6.19
CA LYS A 290 27.67 -12.48 6.46
C LYS A 290 27.58 -12.84 7.94
N TYR A 291 27.98 -11.92 8.82
CA TYR A 291 27.91 -12.10 10.26
C TYR A 291 26.46 -12.33 10.72
N PHE A 292 25.54 -11.45 10.33
CA PHE A 292 24.13 -11.59 10.70
C PHE A 292 23.42 -12.73 9.96
N GLN A 293 23.89 -13.11 8.76
CA GLN A 293 23.41 -14.31 8.09
C GLN A 293 23.62 -15.57 8.94
N LYS A 294 24.81 -15.70 9.55
CA LYS A 294 25.14 -16.82 10.45
C LYS A 294 24.42 -16.72 11.80
N LYS A 295 24.31 -15.50 12.37
CA LYS A 295 23.71 -15.28 13.70
C LYS A 295 22.18 -15.13 13.72
N ARG A 296 21.49 -15.09 12.58
CA ARG A 296 20.05 -14.78 12.50
C ARG A 296 19.18 -15.68 13.41
N ASP A 297 19.54 -16.94 13.57
CA ASP A 297 18.73 -17.91 14.33
C ASP A 297 18.84 -17.69 15.85
N PHE A 298 19.96 -17.12 16.30
CA PHE A 298 20.23 -16.79 17.71
C PHE A 298 19.66 -15.43 18.14
N LEU A 299 19.23 -14.58 17.20
CA LEU A 299 18.59 -13.31 17.55
C LEU A 299 17.22 -13.53 18.21
N PRO A 300 16.81 -12.69 19.17
CA PRO A 300 15.52 -12.82 19.86
C PRO A 300 14.32 -12.47 18.96
N TYR A 301 14.54 -12.07 17.72
CA TYR A 301 13.54 -11.71 16.71
C TYR A 301 13.96 -12.23 15.34
N THR A 302 13.03 -12.23 14.39
CA THR A 302 13.27 -12.67 13.01
C THR A 302 13.73 -11.51 12.14
N ILE A 303 14.76 -11.74 11.34
CA ILE A 303 15.27 -10.80 10.33
C ILE A 303 15.36 -11.51 8.97
N ASP A 304 15.11 -10.79 7.88
CA ASP A 304 15.17 -11.33 6.51
C ASP A 304 16.32 -10.76 5.66
N GLY A 305 17.21 -9.99 6.28
CA GLY A 305 18.40 -9.43 5.65
C GLY A 305 18.91 -8.20 6.40
N ILE A 306 19.62 -7.34 5.67
CA ILE A 306 20.02 -6.00 6.12
C ILE A 306 19.45 -4.93 5.19
N VAL A 307 19.31 -3.71 5.70
CA VAL A 307 19.00 -2.51 4.92
C VAL A 307 20.23 -1.65 4.87
N ILE A 308 20.64 -1.26 3.67
CA ILE A 308 21.78 -0.36 3.42
C ILE A 308 21.20 0.96 2.96
N LYS A 309 21.49 2.05 3.70
CA LYS A 309 21.04 3.41 3.39
C LYS A 309 22.26 4.31 3.22
N ILE A 310 22.23 5.24 2.26
CA ILE A 310 23.21 6.33 2.24
C ILE A 310 23.07 7.13 3.53
N ASN A 311 24.17 7.35 4.27
CA ASN A 311 24.11 8.01 5.56
C ASN A 311 23.79 9.51 5.45
N ASN A 312 24.31 10.22 4.45
CA ASN A 312 24.11 11.66 4.30
C ASN A 312 22.71 12.00 3.72
N ILE A 313 21.95 12.86 4.38
CA ILE A 313 20.56 13.20 4.05
C ILE A 313 20.43 14.08 2.80
N GLU A 314 21.35 15.02 2.58
CA GLU A 314 21.35 15.86 1.38
C GLU A 314 21.52 15.00 0.12
N LYS A 315 22.44 14.04 0.18
CA LYS A 315 22.69 13.10 -0.91
C LYS A 315 21.49 12.19 -1.15
N GLN A 316 20.73 11.80 -0.11
CA GLN A 316 19.45 11.10 -0.30
C GLN A 316 18.45 11.95 -1.10
N ASN A 317 18.36 13.26 -0.83
CA ASN A 317 17.46 14.16 -1.54
C ASN A 317 17.84 14.31 -3.02
N ILE A 318 19.14 14.41 -3.33
CA ILE A 318 19.67 14.50 -4.71
C ILE A 318 19.34 13.22 -5.50
N ILE A 319 19.60 12.05 -4.91
CA ILE A 319 19.38 10.75 -5.56
C ILE A 319 17.89 10.44 -5.72
N GLY A 320 17.07 10.85 -4.76
CA GLY A 320 15.62 10.81 -4.84
C GLY A 320 15.02 9.40 -4.87
N TYR A 321 13.87 9.28 -5.54
CA TYR A 321 12.98 8.12 -5.44
C TYR A 321 12.57 7.60 -6.83
N THR A 322 12.08 6.37 -6.85
CA THR A 322 11.22 5.84 -7.92
C THR A 322 9.76 5.94 -7.46
N ASN A 323 8.80 5.52 -8.31
CA ASN A 323 7.39 5.48 -7.93
C ASN A 323 7.09 4.60 -6.71
N HIS A 324 7.96 3.65 -6.36
CA HIS A 324 7.67 2.63 -5.34
C HIS A 324 8.75 2.45 -4.26
N ALA A 325 9.95 3.00 -4.45
CA ALA A 325 11.09 2.83 -3.55
C ALA A 325 12.13 3.97 -3.65
N PRO A 326 12.86 4.28 -2.56
CA PRO A 326 14.01 5.19 -2.61
C PRO A 326 15.15 4.58 -3.44
N LYS A 327 15.90 5.42 -4.16
CA LYS A 327 17.11 5.00 -4.87
C LYS A 327 18.35 4.98 -3.96
N TRP A 328 18.29 5.68 -2.83
CA TRP A 328 19.36 5.82 -1.84
C TRP A 328 19.35 4.75 -0.74
N ALA A 329 18.41 3.79 -0.78
CA ALA A 329 18.37 2.66 0.15
C ALA A 329 17.99 1.34 -0.54
N ILE A 330 18.55 0.24 -0.06
CA ILE A 330 18.30 -1.10 -0.61
C ILE A 330 18.24 -2.16 0.49
N ALA A 331 17.36 -3.15 0.31
CA ALA A 331 17.29 -4.34 1.15
C ALA A 331 18.16 -5.46 0.55
N TYR A 332 19.24 -5.82 1.24
CA TYR A 332 20.04 -6.99 0.88
C TYR A 332 19.54 -8.20 1.68
N LYS A 333 18.70 -9.02 1.04
CA LYS A 333 18.01 -10.14 1.68
C LYS A 333 18.90 -11.38 1.79
N PHE A 334 18.72 -12.13 2.87
CA PHE A 334 19.32 -13.44 3.01
C PHE A 334 18.77 -14.41 1.95
N PRO A 335 19.58 -15.40 1.52
CA PRO A 335 19.06 -16.47 0.69
C PRO A 335 17.93 -17.19 1.41
N SER A 336 16.87 -17.47 0.66
CA SER A 336 15.70 -18.17 1.15
C SER A 336 16.09 -19.60 1.53
N GLN A 337 15.54 -20.11 2.62
CA GLN A 337 15.76 -21.51 3.00
C GLN A 337 15.17 -22.43 1.92
N GLU A 338 15.98 -23.35 1.44
CA GLU A 338 15.57 -24.40 0.53
C GLU A 338 15.16 -25.65 1.33
N LYS A 339 14.09 -26.31 0.90
CA LYS A 339 13.64 -27.58 1.45
C LYS A 339 13.37 -28.57 0.33
N ILE A 340 13.68 -29.83 0.60
CA ILE A 340 13.48 -30.93 -0.33
C ILE A 340 12.11 -31.56 -0.06
N THR A 341 11.37 -31.88 -1.12
CA THR A 341 10.06 -32.55 -1.03
C THR A 341 9.78 -33.37 -2.28
N LEU A 342 8.71 -34.17 -2.27
CA LEU A 342 8.30 -35.02 -3.38
C LEU A 342 7.12 -34.41 -4.15
N LEU A 343 7.27 -34.29 -5.47
CA LEU A 343 6.24 -33.81 -6.38
C LEU A 343 5.14 -34.86 -6.56
N LYS A 344 3.91 -34.56 -6.10
CA LYS A 344 2.76 -35.47 -6.20
C LYS A 344 2.05 -35.38 -7.55
N LYS A 345 1.76 -34.16 -8.01
CA LYS A 345 1.06 -33.91 -9.28
C LYS A 345 1.18 -32.46 -9.71
N ILE A 346 0.79 -32.18 -10.95
CA ILE A 346 0.60 -30.82 -11.45
C ILE A 346 -0.88 -30.60 -11.74
N ILE A 347 -1.42 -29.48 -11.26
CA ILE A 347 -2.75 -29.00 -11.62
C ILE A 347 -2.62 -27.81 -12.57
N PHE A 348 -3.54 -27.68 -13.52
CA PHE A 348 -3.58 -26.57 -14.45
C PHE A 348 -4.71 -25.63 -14.06
N GLN A 349 -4.38 -24.47 -13.50
CA GLN A 349 -5.36 -23.44 -13.14
C GLN A 349 -5.62 -22.51 -14.31
N ILE A 350 -6.89 -22.24 -14.58
CA ILE A 350 -7.30 -21.27 -15.60
C ILE A 350 -7.56 -19.92 -14.91
N GLY A 351 -6.79 -18.91 -15.28
CA GLY A 351 -6.98 -17.53 -14.82
C GLY A 351 -8.15 -16.82 -15.50
N ARG A 352 -8.48 -15.62 -15.03
CA ARG A 352 -9.57 -14.77 -15.55
C ARG A 352 -9.50 -14.54 -17.06
N THR A 353 -8.29 -14.37 -17.61
CA THR A 353 -8.04 -14.10 -19.04
C THR A 353 -7.84 -15.38 -19.85
N GLY A 354 -8.17 -16.55 -19.28
CA GLY A 354 -7.98 -17.85 -19.91
C GLY A 354 -6.57 -18.41 -19.81
N ILE A 355 -5.58 -17.66 -19.27
CA ILE A 355 -4.21 -18.14 -19.09
C ILE A 355 -4.21 -19.42 -18.25
N ILE A 356 -3.58 -20.47 -18.76
CA ILE A 356 -3.43 -21.74 -18.08
C ILE A 356 -2.08 -21.77 -17.37
N THR A 357 -2.13 -21.76 -16.04
CA THR A 357 -0.95 -21.74 -15.17
C THR A 357 -0.76 -23.12 -14.53
N PRO A 358 0.37 -23.80 -14.79
CA PRO A 358 0.71 -25.03 -14.09
C PRO A 358 1.09 -24.76 -12.64
N ILE A 359 0.60 -25.58 -11.73
CA ILE A 359 0.90 -25.53 -10.29
C ILE A 359 1.33 -26.91 -9.83
N ALA A 360 2.55 -26.99 -9.34
CA ALA A 360 3.07 -28.18 -8.68
C ALA A 360 2.40 -28.35 -7.31
N LYS A 361 1.90 -29.56 -7.03
CA LYS A 361 1.48 -30.01 -5.70
C LYS A 361 2.47 -31.05 -5.18
N PHE A 362 2.97 -30.86 -3.97
CA PHE A 362 4.00 -31.71 -3.37
C PHE A 362 3.69 -32.02 -1.90
N ASN A 363 4.47 -32.91 -1.28
CA ASN A 363 4.35 -33.18 0.16
C ASN A 363 4.54 -31.90 0.98
N THR A 364 3.70 -31.70 1.99
CA THR A 364 3.76 -30.51 2.83
C THR A 364 5.12 -30.37 3.47
N ILE A 365 5.76 -29.22 3.28
CA ILE A 365 7.04 -28.85 3.89
C ILE A 365 6.90 -27.56 4.67
N ASN A 366 7.69 -27.42 5.73
CA ASN A 366 7.75 -26.19 6.51
C ASN A 366 8.99 -25.38 6.12
N ILE A 367 8.78 -24.18 5.56
CA ILE A 367 9.84 -23.21 5.24
C ILE A 367 9.54 -21.92 6.02
N ASN A 368 10.44 -21.53 6.93
CA ASN A 368 10.28 -20.35 7.79
C ASN A 368 8.95 -20.32 8.57
N GLY A 369 8.53 -21.46 9.12
CA GLY A 369 7.30 -21.62 9.92
C GLY A 369 6.00 -21.75 9.11
N VAL A 370 6.07 -21.64 7.77
CA VAL A 370 4.91 -21.77 6.88
C VAL A 370 4.91 -23.14 6.23
N ASN A 371 3.83 -23.88 6.46
CA ASN A 371 3.52 -25.12 5.77
C ASN A 371 3.09 -24.82 4.33
N ILE A 372 3.81 -25.38 3.36
CA ILE A 372 3.60 -25.20 1.93
C ILE A 372 3.47 -26.57 1.28
N ASN A 373 2.50 -26.72 0.39
CA ASN A 373 2.27 -27.93 -0.38
C ASN A 373 2.02 -27.65 -1.88
N PHE A 374 2.24 -26.42 -2.33
CA PHE A 374 2.15 -26.06 -3.74
C PHE A 374 3.15 -24.94 -4.12
N ALA A 375 3.52 -24.90 -5.40
CA ALA A 375 4.28 -23.82 -6.01
C ALA A 375 3.79 -23.57 -7.45
N THR A 376 3.78 -22.30 -7.87
CA THR A 376 3.52 -21.96 -9.27
C THR A 376 4.72 -22.35 -10.12
N LEU A 377 4.44 -22.90 -11.30
CA LEU A 377 5.44 -23.15 -12.33
C LEU A 377 5.43 -22.04 -13.39
N TYR A 378 4.61 -20.99 -13.20
CA TYR A 378 4.44 -19.84 -14.11
C TYR A 378 3.88 -20.19 -15.49
N ASN A 379 4.56 -21.04 -16.25
CA ASN A 379 4.19 -21.50 -17.57
C ASN A 379 4.75 -22.91 -17.85
N ILE A 380 4.44 -23.43 -19.03
CA ILE A 380 4.83 -24.80 -19.43
C ILE A 380 6.33 -24.91 -19.71
N ASN A 381 7.00 -23.82 -20.06
CA ASN A 381 8.44 -23.84 -20.30
C ASN A 381 9.21 -24.12 -19.01
N GLU A 382 8.72 -23.70 -17.85
CA GLU A 382 9.38 -24.01 -16.58
C GLU A 382 9.33 -25.51 -16.26
N ILE A 383 8.24 -26.20 -16.63
CA ILE A 383 8.16 -27.67 -16.55
C ILE A 383 9.26 -28.31 -17.40
N LYS A 384 9.42 -27.85 -18.65
CA LYS A 384 10.41 -28.37 -19.59
C LYS A 384 11.84 -28.04 -19.15
N ARG A 385 12.10 -26.80 -18.72
CA ARG A 385 13.41 -26.32 -18.25
C ARG A 385 13.91 -27.12 -17.05
N LEU A 386 13.00 -27.44 -16.12
CA LEU A 386 13.31 -28.26 -14.95
C LEU A 386 13.30 -29.77 -15.24
N ASN A 387 12.85 -30.18 -16.44
CA ASN A 387 12.59 -31.57 -16.82
C ASN A 387 11.78 -32.33 -15.75
N LEU A 388 10.74 -31.69 -15.21
CA LEU A 388 9.97 -32.25 -14.11
C LEU A 388 9.23 -33.52 -14.55
N LYS A 389 9.14 -34.48 -13.64
CA LYS A 389 8.29 -35.67 -13.74
C LYS A 389 7.53 -35.88 -12.44
N ILE A 390 6.36 -36.50 -12.53
CA ILE A 390 5.59 -36.84 -11.32
C ILE A 390 6.40 -37.85 -10.50
N GLY A 391 6.49 -37.62 -9.19
CA GLY A 391 7.33 -38.40 -8.28
C GLY A 391 8.74 -37.86 -8.07
N ASP A 392 9.14 -36.80 -8.78
CA ASP A 392 10.47 -36.21 -8.59
C ASP A 392 10.67 -35.64 -7.19
N THR A 393 11.91 -35.79 -6.71
CA THR A 393 12.39 -35.08 -5.53
C THR A 393 12.81 -33.68 -5.97
N ILE A 394 12.13 -32.65 -5.45
CA ILE A 394 12.29 -31.26 -5.86
C ILE A 394 12.81 -30.40 -4.71
N ILE A 395 13.56 -29.36 -5.06
CA ILE A 395 14.00 -28.32 -4.13
C ILE A 395 13.03 -27.15 -4.24
N VAL A 396 12.43 -26.77 -3.11
CA VAL A 396 11.48 -25.68 -3.00
C VAL A 396 12.05 -24.60 -2.10
N GLN A 397 11.96 -23.35 -2.55
CA GLN A 397 12.33 -22.17 -1.78
C GLN A 397 11.18 -21.17 -1.73
N ARG A 398 11.18 -20.26 -0.76
CA ARG A 398 10.24 -19.12 -0.72
C ARG A 398 10.91 -17.85 -1.20
N CYS A 399 10.69 -17.46 -2.46
CA CYS A 399 11.23 -16.20 -2.99
C CYS A 399 10.73 -15.01 -2.16
N GLY A 400 11.67 -14.24 -1.63
CA GLY A 400 11.41 -13.06 -0.82
C GLY A 400 10.57 -13.33 0.44
N ASP A 401 10.58 -14.58 0.94
CA ASP A 401 9.77 -15.09 2.06
C ASP A 401 8.25 -15.06 1.84
N VAL A 402 7.79 -14.97 0.58
CA VAL A 402 6.36 -14.91 0.26
C VAL A 402 5.95 -16.07 -0.65
N ILE A 403 6.55 -16.18 -1.84
CA ILE A 403 6.03 -17.05 -2.92
C ILE A 403 6.89 -18.30 -3.05
N PRO A 404 6.33 -19.51 -2.88
CA PRO A 404 7.05 -20.76 -3.12
C PRO A 404 7.42 -20.93 -4.59
N LYS A 405 8.67 -21.33 -4.86
CA LYS A 405 9.22 -21.63 -6.18
C LYS A 405 10.04 -22.91 -6.12
N ILE A 406 9.92 -23.74 -7.17
CA ILE A 406 10.80 -24.89 -7.39
C ILE A 406 12.09 -24.38 -8.03
N THR A 407 13.24 -24.65 -7.42
CA THR A 407 14.55 -24.24 -7.97
C THR A 407 15.07 -25.28 -8.92
N ASN A 408 15.24 -26.51 -8.43
CA ASN A 408 15.85 -27.63 -9.13
C ASN A 408 15.14 -28.96 -8.81
N VAL A 409 15.41 -29.95 -9.64
CA VAL A 409 15.08 -31.37 -9.40
C VAL A 409 16.35 -32.07 -8.91
N ILE A 410 16.25 -32.87 -7.86
CA ILE A 410 17.36 -33.71 -7.39
C ILE A 410 17.35 -34.99 -8.22
N ILE A 411 18.35 -35.12 -9.09
CA ILE A 411 18.56 -36.31 -9.90
C ILE A 411 19.24 -37.37 -9.01
N LYS A 412 18.45 -38.14 -8.24
CA LYS A 412 18.96 -39.37 -7.63
C LYS A 412 18.91 -40.52 -8.65
N LYS A 413 19.99 -41.29 -8.75
CA LYS A 413 20.02 -42.56 -9.50
C LYS A 413 18.98 -43.50 -8.90
N LYS A 414 18.01 -43.91 -9.74
CA LYS A 414 16.97 -44.95 -9.57
C LYS A 414 16.06 -44.82 -8.34
N PHE A 415 14.77 -44.55 -8.55
CA PHE A 415 13.63 -45.27 -7.94
C PHE A 415 12.32 -44.93 -8.70
N LYS A 416 11.62 -46.00 -9.14
CA LYS A 416 10.26 -46.11 -9.75
C LYS A 416 9.98 -45.39 -11.08
N LYS A 417 9.10 -46.00 -11.92
CA LYS A 417 8.57 -45.45 -13.19
C LYS A 417 8.09 -44.01 -12.96
N LYS A 418 8.83 -43.04 -13.50
CA LYS A 418 8.48 -41.62 -13.42
C LYS A 418 7.58 -41.26 -14.59
N ASN A 419 6.34 -40.87 -14.31
CA ASN A 419 5.39 -40.50 -15.35
C ASN A 419 5.67 -39.08 -15.87
N ASN A 420 5.70 -38.94 -17.19
CA ASN A 420 5.81 -37.63 -17.83
C ASN A 420 4.58 -36.77 -17.50
N ILE A 421 4.79 -35.45 -17.39
CA ILE A 421 3.70 -34.50 -17.16
C ILE A 421 2.94 -34.29 -18.46
N LEU A 422 1.69 -34.74 -18.50
CA LEU A 422 0.80 -34.52 -19.65
C LEU A 422 0.30 -33.08 -19.65
N ILE A 423 0.68 -32.33 -20.70
CA ILE A 423 0.14 -30.99 -20.95
C ILE A 423 -1.25 -31.15 -21.56
N PRO A 424 -2.29 -30.51 -21.01
CA PRO A 424 -3.65 -30.65 -21.52
C PRO A 424 -3.75 -30.13 -22.96
N LYS A 425 -4.41 -30.91 -23.84
CA LYS A 425 -4.78 -30.48 -25.21
C LYS A 425 -6.08 -29.66 -25.24
N LYS A 426 -7.00 -29.95 -24.30
CA LYS A 426 -8.28 -29.27 -24.10
C LYS A 426 -8.34 -28.61 -22.73
N CYS A 427 -9.16 -27.58 -22.56
CA CYS A 427 -9.34 -26.89 -21.28
C CYS A 427 -9.85 -27.87 -20.22
N PRO A 428 -9.14 -28.05 -19.08
CA PRO A 428 -9.57 -28.99 -18.05
C PRO A 428 -10.84 -28.54 -17.30
N SER A 429 -11.35 -27.33 -17.57
CA SER A 429 -12.58 -26.82 -16.94
C SER A 429 -13.80 -26.81 -17.86
N CYS A 430 -13.63 -26.67 -19.18
CA CYS A 430 -14.76 -26.51 -20.11
C CYS A 430 -14.56 -27.27 -21.43
N ASN A 431 -13.52 -28.11 -21.50
CA ASN A 431 -13.17 -28.97 -22.62
C ASN A 431 -12.92 -28.28 -23.98
N SER A 432 -12.82 -26.95 -24.02
CA SER A 432 -12.55 -26.21 -25.25
C SER A 432 -11.12 -26.37 -25.74
N ILE A 433 -10.91 -26.16 -27.05
CA ILE A 433 -9.60 -26.16 -27.67
C ILE A 433 -8.74 -25.05 -27.06
N LEU A 434 -7.47 -25.37 -26.78
CA LEU A 434 -6.53 -24.42 -26.22
C LEU A 434 -5.74 -23.71 -27.31
N LYS A 435 -5.57 -22.39 -27.15
CA LYS A 435 -4.71 -21.58 -28.02
C LYS A 435 -3.34 -21.39 -27.37
N LYS A 436 -2.27 -21.66 -28.10
CA LYS A 436 -0.90 -21.38 -27.66
C LYS A 436 -0.44 -20.05 -28.26
N LYS A 437 0.05 -19.14 -27.42
CA LYS A 437 0.69 -17.88 -27.86
C LYS A 437 1.90 -17.59 -26.98
N ASN A 438 3.07 -17.37 -27.59
CA ASN A 438 4.33 -17.11 -26.88
C ASN A 438 4.61 -18.14 -25.76
N ASN A 439 4.38 -19.42 -26.02
CA ASN A 439 4.52 -20.53 -25.05
C ASN A 439 3.61 -20.46 -23.81
N ILE A 440 2.58 -19.63 -23.83
CA ILE A 440 1.50 -19.61 -22.84
C ILE A 440 0.26 -20.24 -23.47
N LEU A 441 -0.41 -21.13 -22.73
CA LEU A 441 -1.69 -21.72 -23.14
C LEU A 441 -2.87 -20.89 -22.65
N TYR A 442 -3.90 -20.77 -23.48
CA TYR A 442 -5.10 -20.01 -23.20
C TYR A 442 -6.35 -20.85 -23.49
N CYS A 443 -7.29 -20.83 -22.54
CA CYS A 443 -8.68 -21.19 -22.79
C CYS A 443 -9.40 -20.02 -23.48
N ILE A 444 -9.95 -20.25 -24.67
CA ILE A 444 -10.58 -19.20 -25.49
C ILE A 444 -12.09 -19.02 -25.23
N SER A 445 -12.67 -19.84 -24.36
CA SER A 445 -14.12 -19.82 -24.08
C SER A 445 -14.60 -18.60 -23.30
N GLY A 446 -13.71 -17.74 -22.80
CA GLY A 446 -14.09 -16.58 -22.01
C GLY A 446 -14.99 -16.96 -20.83
N LEU A 447 -16.07 -16.21 -20.62
CA LEU A 447 -16.97 -16.38 -19.47
C LEU A 447 -17.83 -17.66 -19.51
N SER A 448 -17.92 -18.37 -20.65
CA SER A 448 -18.57 -19.69 -20.67
C SER A 448 -17.73 -20.78 -19.99
N CYS A 449 -16.43 -20.53 -19.79
CA CYS A 449 -15.61 -21.40 -18.96
C CYS A 449 -15.84 -21.09 -17.47
N LYS A 450 -16.40 -22.07 -16.72
CA LYS A 450 -16.64 -21.95 -15.27
C LYS A 450 -15.43 -21.44 -14.48
N SER A 451 -14.22 -21.91 -14.80
CA SER A 451 -13.00 -21.43 -14.12
C SER A 451 -12.66 -19.97 -14.42
N GLN A 452 -12.85 -19.52 -15.66
CA GLN A 452 -12.67 -18.11 -16.01
C GLN A 452 -13.72 -17.24 -15.34
N LEU A 453 -14.98 -17.69 -15.32
CA LEU A 453 -16.08 -17.01 -14.63
C LEU A 453 -15.81 -16.86 -13.14
N LYS A 454 -15.41 -17.94 -12.45
CA LYS A 454 -15.02 -17.90 -11.03
C LYS A 454 -13.88 -16.91 -10.80
N ALA A 455 -12.83 -16.94 -11.62
CA ALA A 455 -11.70 -16.03 -11.49
C ALA A 455 -12.10 -14.56 -11.76
N TYR A 456 -12.99 -14.34 -12.72
CA TYR A 456 -13.56 -13.03 -13.04
C TYR A 456 -14.38 -12.47 -11.88
N LEU A 457 -15.33 -13.25 -11.34
CA LEU A 457 -16.18 -12.83 -10.23
C LEU A 457 -15.37 -12.60 -8.94
N LYS A 458 -14.38 -13.45 -8.64
CA LYS A 458 -13.45 -13.23 -7.52
C LYS A 458 -12.66 -11.92 -7.66
N HIS A 459 -12.24 -11.58 -8.88
CA HIS A 459 -11.64 -10.28 -9.14
C HIS A 459 -12.65 -9.16 -8.93
N PHE A 460 -13.86 -9.29 -9.47
CA PHE A 460 -14.92 -8.27 -9.39
C PHE A 460 -15.25 -7.89 -7.94
N ILE A 461 -15.40 -8.86 -7.04
CA ILE A 461 -15.71 -8.62 -5.62
C ILE A 461 -14.53 -8.09 -4.79
N SER A 462 -13.30 -8.16 -5.31
CA SER A 462 -12.10 -7.90 -4.53
C SER A 462 -12.02 -6.45 -4.03
N ARG A 463 -11.27 -6.24 -2.93
CA ARG A 463 -11.15 -4.96 -2.21
C ARG A 463 -10.71 -3.79 -3.11
N ASP A 464 -9.83 -4.07 -4.05
CA ASP A 464 -9.25 -3.05 -4.93
C ASP A 464 -10.13 -2.75 -6.15
N VAL A 465 -11.25 -3.47 -6.31
CA VAL A 465 -12.18 -3.39 -7.44
C VAL A 465 -13.53 -2.83 -6.97
N ILE A 466 -14.59 -3.64 -6.85
CA ILE A 466 -15.90 -3.19 -6.35
C ILE A 466 -15.99 -3.25 -4.82
N ASN A 467 -15.19 -4.11 -4.17
CA ASN A 467 -15.19 -4.33 -2.72
C ASN A 467 -16.56 -4.79 -2.19
N ILE A 468 -17.04 -5.94 -2.68
CA ILE A 468 -18.28 -6.55 -2.22
C ILE A 468 -17.98 -7.37 -0.95
N ASN A 469 -18.37 -6.83 0.20
CA ASN A 469 -18.13 -7.46 1.49
C ASN A 469 -19.05 -8.67 1.72
N PHE A 470 -18.68 -9.55 2.65
CA PHE A 470 -19.43 -10.75 3.07
C PHE A 470 -19.54 -11.89 2.04
N ILE A 471 -19.25 -11.63 0.76
CA ILE A 471 -19.12 -12.66 -0.28
C ILE A 471 -17.65 -13.06 -0.41
N GLY A 472 -17.31 -14.31 -0.12
CA GLY A 472 -15.94 -14.83 -0.21
C GLY A 472 -15.71 -15.73 -1.43
N ASN A 473 -14.44 -15.99 -1.76
CA ASN A 473 -14.06 -16.82 -2.90
C ASN A 473 -14.73 -18.21 -2.92
N LYS A 474 -14.88 -18.85 -1.75
CA LYS A 474 -15.53 -20.16 -1.63
C LYS A 474 -17.03 -20.09 -1.95
N LEU A 475 -17.70 -18.99 -1.59
CA LEU A 475 -19.11 -18.81 -1.90
C LEU A 475 -19.31 -18.59 -3.40
N ILE A 476 -18.44 -17.80 -4.05
CA ILE A 476 -18.41 -17.67 -5.52
C ILE A 476 -18.22 -19.03 -6.19
N ASP A 477 -17.28 -19.85 -5.69
CA ASP A 477 -17.06 -21.18 -6.24
C ASP A 477 -18.34 -22.02 -6.20
N LYS A 478 -19.00 -22.09 -5.04
CA LYS A 478 -20.26 -22.83 -4.87
C LYS A 478 -21.40 -22.29 -5.76
N LEU A 479 -21.58 -20.97 -5.82
CA LEU A 479 -22.63 -20.35 -6.63
C LEU A 479 -22.44 -20.64 -8.12
N VAL A 480 -21.21 -20.58 -8.63
CA VAL A 480 -20.92 -20.92 -10.04
C VAL A 480 -21.00 -22.43 -10.28
N ASP A 481 -20.55 -23.27 -9.34
CA ASP A 481 -20.61 -24.73 -9.50
C ASP A 481 -22.04 -25.25 -9.56
N LYS A 482 -22.94 -24.71 -8.73
CA LYS A 482 -24.38 -24.98 -8.76
C LYS A 482 -25.13 -24.23 -9.88
N ASN A 483 -24.43 -23.55 -10.79
CA ASN A 483 -25.01 -22.71 -11.87
C ASN A 483 -26.04 -21.66 -11.38
N LEU A 484 -25.92 -21.20 -10.13
CA LEU A 484 -26.84 -20.21 -9.54
C LEU A 484 -26.53 -18.78 -9.98
N ILE A 485 -25.29 -18.54 -10.46
CA ILE A 485 -24.88 -17.29 -11.10
C ILE A 485 -24.02 -17.60 -12.33
N THR A 486 -24.20 -16.80 -13.38
CA THR A 486 -23.48 -16.95 -14.65
C THR A 486 -22.67 -15.70 -15.01
N ASN A 487 -22.95 -14.58 -14.35
CA ASN A 487 -22.30 -13.31 -14.60
C ASN A 487 -22.27 -12.43 -13.33
N ASN A 488 -21.72 -11.23 -13.44
CA ASN A 488 -21.59 -10.28 -12.32
C ASN A 488 -22.87 -9.51 -11.99
N ILE A 489 -23.85 -9.46 -12.89
CA ILE A 489 -25.17 -8.87 -12.64
C ILE A 489 -25.98 -9.83 -11.76
N ASP A 490 -25.97 -11.13 -12.06
CA ASP A 490 -26.60 -12.17 -11.23
C ASP A 490 -26.08 -12.11 -9.79
N LEU A 491 -24.77 -11.91 -9.63
CA LEU A 491 -24.13 -11.76 -8.33
C LEU A 491 -24.70 -10.56 -7.54
N LEU A 492 -24.97 -9.45 -8.22
CA LEU A 492 -25.56 -8.25 -7.59
C LEU A 492 -27.07 -8.40 -7.34
N ASN A 493 -27.71 -9.39 -7.96
CA ASN A 493 -29.14 -9.69 -7.83
C ASN A 493 -29.42 -10.92 -6.93
N LEU A 494 -28.42 -11.41 -6.20
CA LEU A 494 -28.63 -12.53 -5.27
C LEU A 494 -29.75 -12.22 -4.26
N ASN A 495 -30.66 -13.17 -4.11
CA ASN A 495 -31.80 -13.11 -3.19
C ASN A 495 -31.75 -14.27 -2.18
N SER A 496 -32.71 -14.30 -1.26
CA SER A 496 -32.80 -15.33 -0.21
C SER A 496 -32.98 -16.74 -0.80
N SER A 497 -33.79 -16.89 -1.84
CA SER A 497 -34.10 -18.20 -2.45
C SER A 497 -32.91 -18.83 -3.17
N ILE A 498 -32.00 -18.03 -3.74
CA ILE A 498 -30.74 -18.52 -4.31
C ILE A 498 -29.76 -18.90 -3.19
N LEU A 499 -29.63 -18.06 -2.16
CA LEU A 499 -28.64 -18.24 -1.10
C LEU A 499 -28.98 -19.43 -0.18
N SER A 500 -30.26 -19.75 0.02
CA SER A 500 -30.69 -20.91 0.82
C SER A 500 -30.27 -22.25 0.20
N LYS A 501 -30.05 -22.31 -1.13
CA LYS A 501 -29.55 -23.50 -1.84
C LYS A 501 -28.07 -23.78 -1.58
N ILE A 502 -27.37 -22.95 -0.81
CA ILE A 502 -25.95 -23.11 -0.51
C ILE A 502 -25.75 -23.79 0.85
N ASP A 503 -25.15 -24.99 0.81
CA ASP A 503 -24.89 -25.80 1.99
C ASP A 503 -23.97 -25.06 2.98
N HIS A 504 -24.32 -25.13 4.26
CA HIS A 504 -23.62 -24.48 5.37
C HIS A 504 -23.60 -22.94 5.32
N LEU A 505 -24.55 -22.31 4.64
CA LEU A 505 -24.73 -20.86 4.70
C LEU A 505 -25.83 -20.49 5.72
N GLY A 506 -25.42 -20.14 6.93
CA GLY A 506 -26.38 -19.79 8.01
C GLY A 506 -27.20 -18.54 7.71
N THR A 507 -28.43 -18.49 8.25
CA THR A 507 -29.42 -17.41 8.06
C THR A 507 -28.87 -16.01 8.34
N LYS A 508 -28.09 -15.84 9.41
CA LYS A 508 -27.42 -14.56 9.75
C LYS A 508 -26.44 -14.08 8.67
N SER A 509 -25.77 -15.01 7.97
CA SER A 509 -24.85 -14.67 6.87
C SER A 509 -25.63 -14.24 5.64
N ILE A 510 -26.73 -14.93 5.33
CA ILE A 510 -27.64 -14.58 4.23
C ILE A 510 -28.18 -13.16 4.42
N GLN A 511 -28.71 -12.85 5.61
CA GLN A 511 -29.22 -11.50 5.93
C GLN A 511 -28.16 -10.42 5.75
N LYS A 512 -26.90 -10.66 6.16
CA LYS A 512 -25.79 -9.70 5.96
C LYS A 512 -25.48 -9.47 4.49
N ILE A 513 -25.48 -10.51 3.67
CA ILE A 513 -25.25 -10.41 2.23
C ILE A 513 -26.37 -9.60 1.58
N LEU A 514 -27.63 -9.94 1.86
CA LEU A 514 -28.80 -9.24 1.30
C LEU A 514 -28.82 -7.75 1.70
N LYS A 515 -28.61 -7.45 2.99
CA LYS A 515 -28.53 -6.06 3.47
C LYS A 515 -27.39 -5.27 2.82
N PHE A 516 -26.28 -5.94 2.48
CA PHE A 516 -25.18 -5.31 1.76
C PHE A 516 -25.56 -5.05 0.29
N LEU A 517 -26.15 -6.03 -0.39
CA LEU A 517 -26.54 -5.92 -1.81
C LEU A 517 -27.73 -4.99 -2.06
N GLN A 518 -28.58 -4.73 -1.06
CA GLN A 518 -29.64 -3.71 -1.14
C GLN A 518 -29.10 -2.31 -1.43
N LYS A 519 -27.85 -2.02 -1.03
CA LYS A 519 -27.21 -0.73 -1.29
C LYS A 519 -26.37 -0.82 -2.55
N LYS A 520 -26.49 0.16 -3.44
CA LYS A 520 -25.59 0.29 -4.59
C LYS A 520 -24.16 0.53 -4.09
N PRO A 521 -23.17 -0.29 -4.50
CA PRO A 521 -21.79 -0.02 -4.15
C PRO A 521 -21.34 1.25 -4.87
N GLN A 522 -20.73 2.16 -4.12
CA GLN A 522 -20.20 3.40 -4.66
C GLN A 522 -18.72 3.23 -4.99
N VAL A 523 -18.33 3.45 -6.25
CA VAL A 523 -16.96 3.23 -6.74
C VAL A 523 -16.51 4.34 -7.69
N THR A 524 -15.22 4.64 -7.71
CA THR A 524 -14.65 5.58 -8.70
C THR A 524 -14.73 5.01 -10.12
N PHE A 525 -14.82 5.87 -11.14
CA PHE A 525 -14.83 5.45 -12.54
C PHE A 525 -13.63 4.57 -12.93
N SER A 526 -12.43 4.85 -12.40
CA SER A 526 -11.25 3.98 -12.55
C SER A 526 -11.51 2.54 -12.09
N LYS A 527 -12.05 2.37 -10.88
CA LYS A 527 -12.38 1.04 -10.32
C LYS A 527 -13.48 0.35 -11.10
N PHE A 528 -14.49 1.09 -11.56
CA PHE A 528 -15.53 0.55 -12.43
C PHE A 528 -14.93 -0.02 -13.73
N LEU A 529 -14.08 0.75 -14.44
CA LEU A 529 -13.39 0.28 -15.63
C LEU A 529 -12.50 -0.93 -15.37
N PHE A 530 -11.80 -0.94 -14.24
CA PHE A 530 -10.97 -2.09 -13.84
C PHE A 530 -11.82 -3.34 -13.58
N SER A 531 -13.05 -3.17 -13.05
CA SER A 531 -13.96 -4.26 -12.75
C SER A 531 -14.44 -5.04 -13.98
N LEU A 532 -14.48 -4.39 -15.15
CA LEU A 532 -14.92 -4.99 -16.43
C LEU A 532 -13.99 -6.11 -16.91
N GLY A 533 -12.78 -6.21 -16.36
CA GLY A 533 -11.84 -7.30 -16.66
C GLY A 533 -11.30 -7.30 -18.09
N ILE A 534 -11.29 -6.13 -18.76
CA ILE A 534 -10.79 -5.98 -20.13
C ILE A 534 -9.31 -6.44 -20.18
N PRO A 535 -8.92 -7.28 -21.17
CA PRO A 535 -7.55 -7.78 -21.27
C PRO A 535 -6.50 -6.67 -21.32
N ASP A 536 -5.37 -6.90 -20.65
CA ASP A 536 -4.21 -5.98 -20.56
C ASP A 536 -4.48 -4.63 -19.86
N ILE A 537 -5.66 -4.45 -19.25
CA ILE A 537 -6.01 -3.26 -18.45
C ILE A 537 -5.92 -3.56 -16.95
N GLY A 538 -4.95 -2.91 -16.29
CA GLY A 538 -4.79 -2.90 -14.84
C GLY A 538 -5.19 -1.57 -14.21
N ILE A 539 -5.12 -1.48 -12.88
CA ILE A 539 -5.49 -0.29 -12.07
C ILE A 539 -4.98 1.02 -12.66
N VAL A 540 -3.68 1.10 -12.99
CA VAL A 540 -3.04 2.31 -13.52
C VAL A 540 -3.65 2.73 -14.87
N LYS A 541 -3.85 1.77 -15.78
CA LYS A 541 -4.44 2.05 -17.09
C LYS A 541 -5.90 2.45 -16.94
N SER A 542 -6.67 1.77 -16.08
CA SER A 542 -8.05 2.16 -15.77
C SER A 542 -8.14 3.57 -15.20
N TYR A 543 -7.18 3.98 -14.37
CA TYR A 543 -7.08 5.36 -13.89
C TYR A 543 -6.84 6.36 -15.03
N ASN A 544 -5.85 6.10 -15.89
CA ASN A 544 -5.56 6.97 -17.04
C ASN A 544 -6.77 7.09 -17.98
N ILE A 545 -7.45 5.98 -18.28
CA ILE A 545 -8.70 5.96 -19.07
C ILE A 545 -9.78 6.80 -18.37
N SER A 546 -9.93 6.64 -17.06
CA SER A 546 -10.95 7.38 -16.29
C SER A 546 -10.72 8.88 -16.29
N ILE A 547 -9.47 9.33 -16.21
CA ILE A 547 -9.11 10.76 -16.30
C ILE A 547 -9.38 11.27 -17.71
N PHE A 548 -8.96 10.52 -18.72
CA PHE A 548 -9.05 10.95 -20.11
C PHE A 548 -10.51 11.10 -20.55
N PHE A 549 -11.34 10.06 -20.35
CA PHE A 549 -12.73 10.09 -20.82
C PHE A 549 -13.69 10.79 -19.85
N LYS A 550 -13.37 10.82 -18.56
CA LYS A 550 -14.16 11.44 -17.47
C LYS A 550 -15.52 10.80 -17.20
N THR A 551 -16.23 10.31 -18.21
CA THR A 551 -17.57 9.71 -18.10
C THR A 551 -17.66 8.38 -18.83
N LEU A 552 -18.61 7.54 -18.43
CA LEU A 552 -18.86 6.25 -19.08
C LEU A 552 -19.34 6.44 -20.53
N LYS A 553 -20.19 7.44 -20.79
CA LYS A 553 -20.68 7.78 -22.14
C LYS A 553 -19.52 8.09 -23.09
N ASN A 554 -18.55 8.90 -22.66
CA ASN A 554 -17.40 9.25 -23.48
C ASN A 554 -16.51 8.03 -23.75
N PHE A 555 -16.35 7.14 -22.77
CA PHE A 555 -15.60 5.90 -22.95
C PHE A 555 -16.26 4.94 -23.95
N LEU A 556 -17.60 4.81 -23.92
CA LEU A 556 -18.32 3.94 -24.86
C LEU A 556 -18.32 4.46 -26.30
N ASN A 557 -18.25 5.78 -26.48
CA ASN A 557 -18.27 6.43 -27.80
C ASN A 557 -16.86 6.69 -28.38
N THR A 558 -15.82 6.10 -27.81
CA THR A 558 -14.44 6.38 -28.22
C THR A 558 -14.03 5.65 -29.51
N ASP A 559 -12.96 6.15 -30.14
CA ASP A 559 -12.30 5.55 -31.31
C ASP A 559 -10.88 5.03 -30.97
N LEU A 560 -10.28 4.30 -31.93
CA LEU A 560 -8.93 3.73 -31.76
C LEU A 560 -7.84 4.79 -31.57
N ASN A 561 -7.98 5.97 -32.18
CA ASN A 561 -6.97 7.03 -32.14
C ASN A 561 -6.94 7.70 -30.76
N GLN A 562 -8.11 8.01 -30.22
CA GLN A 562 -8.28 8.52 -28.86
C GLN A 562 -7.71 7.53 -27.85
N LEU A 563 -8.03 6.23 -27.97
CA LEU A 563 -7.48 5.20 -27.10
C LEU A 563 -5.95 5.12 -27.17
N CYS A 564 -5.35 5.18 -28.37
CA CYS A 564 -3.89 5.16 -28.54
C CYS A 564 -3.19 6.40 -28.01
N SER A 565 -3.91 7.53 -27.83
CA SER A 565 -3.31 8.76 -27.27
C SER A 565 -3.16 8.73 -25.75
N ILE A 566 -3.79 7.76 -25.07
CA ILE A 566 -3.74 7.61 -23.62
C ILE A 566 -2.40 6.98 -23.21
N ILE A 567 -1.76 7.56 -22.21
CA ILE A 567 -0.46 7.08 -21.72
C ILE A 567 -0.57 5.66 -21.16
N GLY A 568 0.33 4.80 -21.64
CA GLY A 568 0.37 3.38 -21.29
C GLY A 568 -0.60 2.51 -22.10
N ILE A 569 -1.31 3.08 -23.09
CA ILE A 569 -2.22 2.37 -23.99
C ILE A 569 -1.66 2.41 -25.42
N GLY A 570 -1.02 1.32 -25.84
CA GLY A 570 -0.56 1.13 -27.21
C GLY A 570 -1.62 0.47 -28.10
N LYS A 571 -1.32 0.39 -29.42
CA LYS A 571 -2.22 -0.14 -30.46
C LYS A 571 -2.95 -1.42 -30.08
N LYS A 572 -2.23 -2.42 -29.53
CA LYS A 572 -2.81 -3.70 -29.10
C LYS A 572 -3.90 -3.53 -28.03
N ILE A 573 -3.66 -2.67 -27.03
CA ILE A 573 -4.60 -2.45 -25.93
C ILE A 573 -5.78 -1.64 -26.43
N SER A 574 -5.54 -0.63 -27.26
CA SER A 574 -6.61 0.13 -27.91
C SER A 574 -7.54 -0.78 -28.71
N PHE A 575 -7.00 -1.73 -29.47
CA PHE A 575 -7.78 -2.71 -30.21
C PHE A 575 -8.61 -3.62 -29.28
N ASN A 576 -8.00 -4.11 -28.18
CA ASN A 576 -8.74 -4.89 -27.18
C ASN A 576 -9.89 -4.11 -26.55
N ILE A 577 -9.67 -2.83 -26.18
CA ILE A 577 -10.71 -1.95 -25.63
C ILE A 577 -11.81 -1.74 -26.65
N PHE A 578 -11.45 -1.36 -27.88
CA PHE A 578 -12.38 -1.05 -28.95
C PHE A 578 -13.28 -2.26 -29.28
N ASN A 579 -12.69 -3.45 -29.45
CA ASN A 579 -13.45 -4.66 -29.68
C ASN A 579 -14.35 -5.03 -28.49
N PHE A 580 -13.89 -4.77 -27.26
CA PHE A 580 -14.69 -5.02 -26.06
C PHE A 580 -15.93 -4.11 -26.03
N ILE A 581 -15.79 -2.82 -26.31
CA ILE A 581 -16.90 -1.84 -26.28
C ILE A 581 -17.75 -1.84 -27.54
N LYS A 582 -17.34 -2.50 -28.64
CA LYS A 582 -18.17 -2.70 -29.84
C LYS A 582 -19.02 -3.96 -29.78
N ASN A 583 -18.69 -4.90 -28.89
CA ASN A 583 -19.49 -6.10 -28.69
C ASN A 583 -20.80 -5.76 -27.93
N LYS A 584 -21.95 -5.99 -28.57
CA LYS A 584 -23.29 -5.68 -28.02
C LYS A 584 -23.53 -6.29 -26.63
N ASN A 585 -23.08 -7.53 -26.38
CA ASN A 585 -23.26 -8.19 -25.08
C ASN A 585 -22.47 -7.48 -23.97
N ASN A 586 -21.25 -7.03 -24.27
CA ASN A 586 -20.44 -6.29 -23.31
C ASN A 586 -21.03 -4.89 -23.03
N ILE A 587 -21.55 -4.21 -24.05
CA ILE A 587 -22.23 -2.91 -23.87
C ILE A 587 -23.44 -3.08 -22.94
N ASN A 588 -24.29 -4.07 -23.21
CA ASN A 588 -25.47 -4.36 -22.38
C ASN A 588 -25.06 -4.68 -20.93
N MET A 589 -24.00 -5.47 -20.75
CA MET A 589 -23.44 -5.75 -19.43
C MET A 589 -22.97 -4.45 -18.74
N ILE A 590 -22.22 -3.59 -19.42
CA ILE A 590 -21.73 -2.32 -18.87
C ILE A 590 -22.90 -1.43 -18.43
N LEU A 591 -23.93 -1.28 -19.27
CA LEU A 591 -25.09 -0.46 -18.98
C LEU A 591 -25.87 -1.00 -17.77
N ASN A 592 -26.11 -2.32 -17.72
CA ASN A 592 -26.80 -2.95 -16.59
C ASN A 592 -26.01 -2.83 -15.28
N LEU A 593 -24.68 -2.97 -15.34
CA LEU A 593 -23.81 -2.73 -14.17
C LEU A 593 -23.87 -1.28 -13.72
N SER A 594 -23.87 -0.32 -14.66
CA SER A 594 -23.94 1.10 -14.32
C SER A 594 -25.25 1.50 -13.64
N LYS A 595 -26.34 0.73 -13.83
CA LYS A 595 -27.60 0.90 -13.08
C LYS A 595 -27.51 0.40 -11.65
N LYS A 596 -26.69 -0.63 -11.39
CA LYS A 596 -26.54 -1.30 -10.07
C LYS A 596 -25.39 -0.73 -9.23
N ILE A 597 -24.49 0.06 -9.82
CA ILE A 597 -23.28 0.58 -9.18
C ILE A 597 -23.25 2.10 -9.31
N ASP A 598 -23.03 2.80 -8.20
CA ASP A 598 -22.91 4.26 -8.21
C ASP A 598 -21.48 4.69 -8.59
N ILE A 599 -21.33 5.17 -9.82
CA ILE A 599 -20.02 5.55 -10.38
C ILE A 599 -19.69 7.00 -10.01
N ILE A 600 -18.65 7.19 -9.19
CA ILE A 600 -18.05 8.49 -8.91
C ILE A 600 -17.11 8.85 -10.06
N TYR A 601 -17.53 9.79 -10.89
CA TYR A 601 -16.69 10.36 -11.94
C TYR A 601 -15.67 11.36 -11.36
N PRO A 602 -14.49 11.50 -11.97
CA PRO A 602 -13.53 12.53 -11.58
C PRO A 602 -14.18 13.92 -11.70
N LYS A 603 -14.21 14.67 -10.58
CA LYS A 603 -14.71 16.05 -10.56
C LYS A 603 -13.78 16.95 -11.38
N ASN A 604 -14.35 17.90 -12.13
CA ASN A 604 -13.57 18.94 -12.81
C ASN A 604 -12.83 19.79 -11.77
N ILE A 605 -11.50 19.67 -11.69
CA ILE A 605 -10.63 20.64 -10.98
C ILE A 605 -10.21 21.76 -11.96
N PHE A 606 -10.99 21.99 -13.01
CA PHE A 606 -10.62 22.86 -14.12
C PHE A 606 -11.70 23.89 -14.41
N LYS A 607 -11.88 24.82 -13.48
CA LYS A 607 -12.31 26.17 -13.86
C LYS A 607 -11.12 27.08 -13.60
N LYS A 608 -10.58 27.70 -14.65
CA LYS A 608 -9.39 28.59 -14.71
C LYS A 608 -7.99 27.93 -14.78
N LYS A 609 -7.70 27.09 -15.77
CA LYS A 609 -6.30 26.76 -16.15
C LYS A 609 -6.04 27.12 -17.62
N LYS A 610 -4.89 27.74 -17.90
CA LYS A 610 -4.48 28.33 -19.20
C LYS A 610 -4.48 27.35 -20.38
N PHE A 611 -4.46 26.05 -20.13
CA PHE A 611 -4.45 24.99 -21.14
C PHE A 611 -5.81 24.30 -21.35
N TYR A 612 -6.87 24.74 -20.67
CA TYR A 612 -8.18 24.10 -20.78
C TYR A 612 -8.74 24.21 -22.22
N LYS A 613 -9.13 23.05 -22.79
CA LYS A 613 -9.62 22.87 -24.18
C LYS A 613 -8.62 23.23 -25.29
N LYS A 614 -7.39 23.64 -24.98
CA LYS A 614 -6.36 23.93 -25.99
C LYS A 614 -5.88 22.64 -26.67
N LYS A 615 -5.85 22.63 -27.99
CA LYS A 615 -5.35 21.53 -28.83
C LYS A 615 -3.85 21.66 -29.01
N ILE A 616 -3.09 20.73 -28.43
CA ILE A 616 -1.63 20.80 -28.36
C ILE A 616 -1.01 19.63 -29.13
N SER A 617 -0.05 19.89 -29.99
CA SER A 617 0.81 18.87 -30.59
C SER A 617 2.22 18.95 -30.02
N ILE A 618 2.96 17.84 -30.07
CA ILE A 618 4.28 17.72 -29.43
C ILE A 618 5.25 17.05 -30.40
N THR A 619 6.45 17.57 -30.57
CA THR A 619 7.50 16.97 -31.42
C THR A 619 8.90 17.17 -30.82
N GLY A 620 9.86 16.31 -31.18
CA GLY A 620 11.23 16.33 -30.64
C GLY A 620 11.45 15.51 -29.36
N LYS A 621 12.71 15.50 -28.89
CA LYS A 621 13.20 14.90 -27.64
C LYS A 621 13.26 15.95 -26.52
N PHE A 622 13.03 15.52 -25.28
CA PHE A 622 12.93 16.38 -24.09
C PHE A 622 13.95 15.93 -23.03
N PHE A 623 14.66 16.87 -22.41
CA PHE A 623 15.75 16.62 -21.46
C PHE A 623 15.33 16.67 -20.00
N PHE A 624 14.47 17.62 -19.63
CA PHE A 624 14.11 17.93 -18.25
C PHE A 624 12.82 17.22 -17.81
N ILE A 625 11.94 16.90 -18.77
CA ILE A 625 10.70 16.17 -18.52
C ILE A 625 10.54 15.07 -19.55
N THR A 626 10.14 13.86 -19.11
CA THR A 626 9.85 12.81 -20.09
C THR A 626 8.65 13.21 -20.93
N ARG A 627 8.64 12.84 -22.22
CA ARG A 627 7.50 13.12 -23.12
C ARG A 627 6.17 12.62 -22.55
N SER A 628 6.19 11.49 -21.85
CA SER A 628 5.03 10.95 -21.13
C SER A 628 4.59 11.84 -19.97
N ASP A 629 5.52 12.35 -19.15
CA ASP A 629 5.18 13.22 -18.02
C ASP A 629 4.67 14.58 -18.48
N LEU A 630 5.21 15.09 -19.59
CA LEU A 630 4.73 16.30 -20.25
C LEU A 630 3.28 16.15 -20.72
N ILE A 631 2.97 15.08 -21.46
CA ILE A 631 1.61 14.77 -21.92
C ILE A 631 0.66 14.61 -20.71
N ASN A 632 1.09 13.88 -19.67
CA ASN A 632 0.31 13.72 -18.43
C ASN A 632 -0.03 15.07 -17.80
N LYS A 633 0.97 15.95 -17.62
CA LYS A 633 0.74 17.27 -17.02
C LYS A 633 -0.19 18.13 -17.87
N LEU A 634 -0.06 18.12 -19.19
CA LEU A 634 -0.95 18.89 -20.08
C LEU A 634 -2.40 18.39 -20.04
N ILE A 635 -2.60 17.07 -20.04
CA ILE A 635 -3.93 16.46 -19.88
C ILE A 635 -4.50 16.79 -18.50
N MET A 636 -3.68 16.72 -17.46
CA MET A 636 -4.02 17.17 -16.09
C MET A 636 -4.23 18.69 -15.98
N LEU A 637 -4.03 19.48 -17.04
CA LEU A 637 -4.38 20.91 -17.09
C LEU A 637 -5.55 21.18 -18.06
N GLY A 638 -6.14 20.13 -18.62
CA GLY A 638 -7.31 20.20 -19.49
C GLY A 638 -7.01 20.37 -20.97
N ALA A 639 -5.77 20.17 -21.41
CA ALA A 639 -5.40 20.21 -22.83
C ALA A 639 -5.91 18.98 -23.60
N ILE A 640 -6.10 19.15 -24.91
CA ILE A 640 -6.42 18.09 -25.87
C ILE A 640 -5.16 17.80 -26.68
N ILE A 641 -4.61 16.59 -26.59
CA ILE A 641 -3.36 16.25 -27.28
C ILE A 641 -3.65 15.68 -28.67
N ASN A 642 -3.11 16.32 -29.71
CA ASN A 642 -3.25 15.91 -31.10
C ASN A 642 -1.93 15.34 -31.65
N ILE A 643 -2.02 14.19 -32.29
CA ILE A 643 -0.87 13.54 -32.93
C ILE A 643 -0.46 14.31 -34.20
N ASN A 644 -1.42 14.86 -34.93
CA ASN A 644 -1.20 15.60 -36.17
C ASN A 644 -1.42 17.11 -35.97
N ILE A 645 -0.76 17.91 -36.80
CA ILE A 645 -0.91 19.36 -36.84
C ILE A 645 -1.87 19.73 -37.96
N ASN A 646 -2.88 20.53 -37.62
CA ASN A 646 -3.86 21.11 -38.54
C ASN A 646 -4.19 22.56 -38.13
N LYS A 647 -4.93 23.29 -38.96
CA LYS A 647 -5.37 24.69 -38.68
C LYS A 647 -6.12 24.86 -37.34
N LYS A 648 -6.66 23.78 -36.76
CA LYS A 648 -7.37 23.80 -35.47
C LYS A 648 -6.44 23.56 -34.26
N THR A 649 -5.14 23.43 -34.47
CA THR A 649 -4.16 23.19 -33.39
C THR A 649 -3.76 24.53 -32.78
N ASP A 650 -3.87 24.66 -31.46
CA ASP A 650 -3.60 25.92 -30.76
C ASP A 650 -2.10 26.12 -30.45
N ILE A 651 -1.38 25.04 -30.09
CA ILE A 651 0.01 25.11 -29.61
C ILE A 651 0.82 23.91 -30.13
N LEU A 652 2.06 24.15 -30.56
CA LEU A 652 3.08 23.12 -30.76
C LEU A 652 4.15 23.23 -29.66
N ILE A 653 4.38 22.14 -28.92
CA ILE A 653 5.50 22.04 -27.98
C ILE A 653 6.70 21.39 -28.65
N LEU A 654 7.83 22.11 -28.63
CA LEU A 654 9.05 21.76 -29.34
C LEU A 654 10.13 21.24 -28.39
N GLY A 655 10.61 20.02 -28.65
CA GLY A 655 11.85 19.47 -28.11
C GLY A 655 12.97 19.51 -29.15
N THR A 656 14.16 19.01 -28.79
CA THR A 656 15.31 18.95 -29.70
C THR A 656 15.10 17.95 -30.85
N ASN A 657 15.71 18.23 -32.01
CA ASN A 657 15.52 17.54 -33.30
C ASN A 657 14.06 17.58 -33.79
N PRO A 658 13.55 18.76 -34.21
CA PRO A 658 12.18 18.89 -34.66
C PRO A 658 11.92 18.17 -35.99
N SER A 659 10.75 17.56 -36.13
CA SER A 659 10.31 16.87 -37.35
C SER A 659 9.60 17.80 -38.34
N SER A 660 9.10 17.26 -39.46
CA SER A 660 8.23 17.92 -40.45
C SER A 660 6.98 18.62 -39.90
N LYS A 661 6.68 18.42 -38.60
CA LYS A 661 5.64 19.11 -37.84
C LYS A 661 5.96 20.60 -37.60
N LEU A 662 7.23 20.97 -37.44
CA LEU A 662 7.63 22.38 -37.28
C LEU A 662 7.26 23.20 -38.53
N LEU A 663 7.58 22.68 -39.72
CA LEU A 663 7.24 23.31 -40.99
C LEU A 663 5.73 23.52 -41.15
N LYS A 664 4.92 22.55 -40.73
CA LYS A 664 3.44 22.67 -40.76
C LYS A 664 2.92 23.66 -39.72
N ALA A 665 3.56 23.78 -38.55
CA ALA A 665 3.17 24.75 -37.54
C ALA A 665 3.42 26.19 -38.01
N ASN A 666 4.57 26.43 -38.64
CA ASN A 666 4.89 27.73 -39.24
C ASN A 666 3.90 28.09 -40.35
N LYS A 667 3.59 27.16 -41.27
CA LYS A 667 2.60 27.38 -42.34
C LYS A 667 1.19 27.70 -41.84
N PHE A 668 0.82 27.24 -40.64
CA PHE A 668 -0.51 27.47 -40.06
C PHE A 668 -0.50 28.55 -38.96
N ASN A 669 0.59 29.31 -38.78
CA ASN A 669 0.75 30.32 -37.73
C ASN A 669 0.38 29.82 -36.32
N ILE A 670 0.78 28.59 -36.00
CA ILE A 670 0.49 27.96 -34.71
C ILE A 670 1.55 28.41 -33.68
N LYS A 671 1.10 28.76 -32.47
CA LYS A 671 2.00 29.16 -31.38
C LYS A 671 2.98 28.04 -31.00
N ILE A 672 4.27 28.32 -31.02
CA ILE A 672 5.33 27.38 -30.66
C ILE A 672 5.85 27.70 -29.26
N ILE A 673 6.03 26.67 -28.42
CA ILE A 673 6.56 26.78 -27.06
C ILE A 673 7.66 25.73 -26.88
N ASP A 674 8.80 26.10 -26.32
CA ASP A 674 9.90 25.16 -26.07
C ASP A 674 9.79 24.42 -24.72
N GLU A 675 10.71 23.49 -24.46
CA GLU A 675 10.76 22.72 -23.22
C GLU A 675 10.95 23.59 -21.95
N ASN A 676 11.75 24.66 -22.02
CA ASN A 676 12.01 25.52 -20.87
C ASN A 676 10.78 26.36 -20.51
N GLN A 677 10.13 26.93 -21.52
CA GLN A 677 8.92 27.72 -21.39
C GLN A 677 7.77 26.91 -20.81
N ILE A 678 7.57 25.66 -21.25
CA ILE A 678 6.49 24.82 -20.70
C ILE A 678 6.75 24.40 -19.25
N ILE A 679 8.02 24.19 -18.87
CA ILE A 679 8.40 23.90 -17.48
C ILE A 679 8.19 25.11 -16.59
N SER A 680 8.53 26.31 -17.06
CA SER A 680 8.25 27.56 -16.35
C SER A 680 6.75 27.72 -16.11
N LEU A 681 5.93 27.53 -17.15
CA LEU A 681 4.47 27.56 -17.03
C LEU A 681 3.96 26.54 -16.01
N PHE A 682 4.54 25.34 -15.92
CA PHE A 682 4.15 24.37 -14.88
C PHE A 682 4.51 24.79 -13.44
N LYS A 683 5.54 25.63 -13.24
CA LYS A 683 5.89 26.13 -11.90
C LYS A 683 4.84 27.12 -11.39
N GLU A 684 4.18 27.87 -12.27
CA GLU A 684 3.11 28.81 -11.93
C GLU A 684 1.82 28.12 -11.41
N TYR A 685 1.65 26.82 -11.64
CA TYR A 685 0.44 26.06 -11.25
C TYR A 685 0.63 25.16 -10.01
N LYS A 686 1.70 25.35 -9.24
CA LYS A 686 2.00 24.53 -8.04
C LYS A 686 1.17 24.93 -6.82
#